data_AF-A0AAD5VK89-F1
#
_entry.id   AF-A0AAD5VK89-F1
#
_cell.length_a   1.000
_cell.length_b   1.000
_cell.length_c   1.000
_cell.angle_alpha   90.00
_cell.angle_beta   90.00
_cell.angle_gamma   90.00
#
_symmetry.space_group_name_H-M   'P 1'
#
loop_
_entity.id
_entity.type
_entity.pdbx_description
1 polymer ?
#
loop_
_entity_poly.entity_id
_entity_poly.type
_entity_poly.pdbx_seq_one_letter_code
_entity_poly.pdbx_strand_id
1 'polypeptide(L)'
;MTKETMIGLNPGVTCPLSGDNGQVTTNCAMEEFSIIAGLPCSNHAPSDLEAHYILKSIAHGNSHLEFLETEIRTLRETLVNLEQRQENVRNYLSSQRSLLSPIRRIPPEILGQIFLALQNVSEPICFGDDALENIEPWTLLRVCRFWRDVALSLSELWSKFTIIRQPFSRPSGREMDSMLQQTLRLTKDCLSHSHSRPLHFVFHADDEFVAAAKMIAAESSRWMSAAFNNLPVLQTLEPKLLGRLPLLHCLEIDGLGKEWDNQTQPLQAFRQAPALTRLSLYELTQPHSRFLLPWHQITHFTSFELRDFLPILHLMPSLVELKSVEDFCRPEEIQDRIILPNLERLEVTSNSPTTSQIFDALLTPKLDTLRLFSKRGFSRIYATAAVLMLRLSECHLRTLAVSDYAVDSTLRILGAVADLEDLTVTNVMYPSELFAAVTLHTLPKLRSVKLRKCAPETKLWTTLTQFLRDRAPVDRNSSNLSVEGFPLRLISIGLSASPDSRFLRNHRDAVQQTCEMAWSTLPVPNPTKSFWTDTPGANPLARLGSTGPLGFGDDIDICVIGSGITGVSIAYHLGRLLGAESEKGVQRKIVILDAREFCCNETDLYQALAQQEEMEDTLHPASSAIHPSRTELREREREENICAGKLRRRFHEEAEERSFMEDYKNAIAGGMVLEDVKFLDRDTMLQAYAGVDAPGMYTDSYNLWPLKFVSNLYELTSASANLTTKLHTLTPVISITISELPATASDETDRWVATTLRGSLSCKVVIHATNAYASYLLPQLRDQIIPTRGQMFAVRAKTSLDRLERHAWQANWDYEYWFPRPEEKSTDSGEYHPPLVILGGGRDTAGPGLEQYTMDDSVLNERVSNTLKNFLPNLYAGTGMFEEVREAEMEWTGIMGFAKDGVPVVGPLEGLPGQLIAAGFTGHGMPWCFATAEVVAGMAIARLTGVEWKAPEWLPEHYLTTWKH
;
A
#
# COMPACT_ATOMS: atom_id res chain seq x y z
N MET A 1 -54.55 -39.98 23.90
CA MET A 1 -53.22 -40.59 24.09
C MET A 1 -52.20 -39.51 23.73
N THR A 2 -51.77 -38.72 24.72
CA THR A 2 -50.42 -38.72 25.35
C THR A 2 -49.41 -37.93 24.52
N LYS A 3 -48.66 -36.93 25.01
CA LYS A 3 -48.42 -36.37 26.35
C LYS A 3 -47.66 -35.03 26.15
N GLU A 4 -48.00 -34.05 27.00
CA GLU A 4 -47.23 -32.96 27.67
C GLU A 4 -45.79 -32.64 27.18
N THR A 5 -45.35 -31.37 27.12
CA THR A 5 -45.12 -30.50 28.30
C THR A 5 -45.25 -28.99 28.01
N MET A 6 -45.95 -28.27 28.91
CA MET A 6 -45.94 -26.82 29.07
C MET A 6 -44.70 -26.33 29.83
N ILE A 7 -44.17 -25.16 29.46
CA ILE A 7 -43.54 -24.16 30.36
C ILE A 7 -43.95 -22.80 29.74
N GLY A 8 -44.80 -21.97 30.32
CA GLY A 8 -44.76 -21.46 31.68
C GLY A 8 -44.16 -20.04 31.64
N LEU A 9 -44.91 -19.06 31.12
CA LEU A 9 -44.57 -17.64 31.23
C LEU A 9 -44.57 -17.29 32.72
N ASN A 10 -43.39 -16.97 33.25
CA ASN A 10 -43.23 -16.60 34.65
C ASN A 10 -43.57 -15.11 34.81
N PRO A 11 -44.57 -14.74 35.62
CA PRO A 11 -44.86 -13.37 35.99
C PRO A 11 -44.04 -13.01 37.23
N GLY A 12 -43.19 -11.98 37.14
CA GLY A 12 -42.59 -11.36 38.31
C GLY A 12 -41.12 -11.00 38.16
N VAL A 13 -40.86 -9.75 37.78
CA VAL A 13 -39.79 -8.95 38.40
C VAL A 13 -40.32 -7.52 38.48
N THR A 14 -40.89 -7.19 39.63
CA THR A 14 -41.19 -5.83 40.06
C THR A 14 -39.91 -5.13 40.49
N CYS A 15 -39.74 -3.88 40.08
CA CYS A 15 -38.71 -2.95 40.52
C CYS A 15 -38.73 -2.78 42.06
N PRO A 16 -37.62 -2.93 42.80
CA PRO A 16 -37.59 -2.75 44.25
C PRO A 16 -37.38 -1.28 44.67
N LEU A 17 -38.03 -0.33 43.99
CA LEU A 17 -38.08 1.07 44.43
C LEU A 17 -39.48 1.70 44.50
N SER A 18 -40.56 0.94 44.32
CA SER A 18 -41.90 1.43 44.71
C SER A 18 -42.93 0.31 44.79
N GLY A 19 -43.46 0.04 45.98
CA GLY A 19 -44.69 -0.75 46.14
C GLY A 19 -44.74 -1.58 47.41
N ASP A 20 -45.02 -0.92 48.52
CA ASP A 20 -45.27 -1.53 49.82
C ASP A 20 -46.51 -2.44 49.77
N ASN A 21 -46.44 -3.61 50.42
CA ASN A 21 -47.62 -4.29 50.95
C ASN A 21 -47.19 -5.17 52.12
N GLY A 22 -47.30 -4.60 53.32
CA GLY A 22 -47.58 -5.39 54.52
C GLY A 22 -46.53 -5.31 55.61
N GLN A 23 -46.46 -4.14 56.24
CA GLN A 23 -46.15 -3.92 57.66
C GLN A 23 -44.79 -4.42 58.20
N VAL A 24 -44.14 -3.46 58.87
CA VAL A 24 -43.00 -3.57 59.80
C VAL A 24 -41.65 -3.19 59.16
N THR A 25 -41.09 -2.07 59.68
CA THR A 25 -39.71 -1.53 59.57
C THR A 25 -39.44 -0.25 58.76
N THR A 26 -40.41 0.63 58.50
CA THR A 26 -40.11 2.00 57.99
C THR A 26 -39.55 2.97 59.02
N ASN A 27 -39.54 2.63 60.32
CA ASN A 27 -38.94 3.50 61.34
C ASN A 27 -37.40 3.34 61.49
N CYS A 28 -36.79 2.27 61.00
CA CYS A 28 -35.36 2.01 61.25
C CYS A 28 -34.43 2.65 60.19
N ALA A 29 -34.81 2.63 58.91
CA ALA A 29 -33.99 3.18 57.81
C ALA A 29 -33.93 4.72 57.79
N MET A 30 -34.96 5.41 58.28
CA MET A 30 -34.93 6.88 58.42
C MET A 30 -34.08 7.34 59.60
N GLU A 31 -33.95 6.53 60.66
CA GLU A 31 -33.02 6.81 61.76
C GLU A 31 -31.55 6.61 61.31
N GLU A 32 -31.26 5.53 60.58
CA GLU A 32 -29.92 5.20 60.04
C GLU A 32 -29.35 6.30 59.13
N PHE A 33 -30.15 6.87 58.23
CA PHE A 33 -29.71 7.96 57.34
C PHE A 33 -29.47 9.28 58.09
N SER A 34 -30.22 9.56 59.16
CA SER A 34 -30.05 10.80 59.93
C SER A 34 -28.73 10.83 60.71
N ILE A 35 -28.21 9.66 61.08
CA ILE A 35 -27.01 9.50 61.92
C ILE A 35 -25.73 9.78 61.11
N ILE A 36 -25.68 9.42 59.82
CA ILE A 36 -24.49 9.55 58.97
C ILE A 36 -24.53 10.74 57.99
N ALA A 37 -25.66 11.44 57.86
CA ALA A 37 -25.86 12.50 56.87
C ALA A 37 -24.92 13.72 57.02
N GLY A 38 -24.35 13.95 58.20
CA GLY A 38 -23.44 15.06 58.47
C GLY A 38 -21.96 14.79 58.15
N LEU A 39 -21.57 13.51 58.04
CA LEU A 39 -20.18 13.09 57.87
C LEU A 39 -19.55 13.51 56.52
N PRO A 40 -20.23 13.44 55.36
CA PRO A 40 -19.66 13.87 54.08
C PRO A 40 -19.30 15.36 54.03
N CYS A 41 -19.86 16.16 54.94
CA CYS A 41 -19.65 17.59 55.06
C CYS A 41 -18.69 17.98 56.20
N SER A 42 -18.03 17.00 56.84
CA SER A 42 -17.10 17.23 57.96
C SER A 42 -15.85 16.35 57.85
N ASN A 43 -14.72 16.80 58.42
CA ASN A 43 -13.50 15.99 58.52
C ASN A 43 -13.38 15.26 59.88
N HIS A 44 -14.48 15.07 60.61
CA HIS A 44 -14.46 14.36 61.88
C HIS A 44 -14.43 12.85 61.66
N ALA A 45 -13.65 12.14 62.50
CA ALA A 45 -13.67 10.69 62.50
C ALA A 45 -15.06 10.18 62.92
N PRO A 46 -15.65 9.21 62.20
CA PRO A 46 -16.96 8.66 62.55
C PRO A 46 -16.90 8.03 63.94
N SER A 47 -17.92 8.28 64.74
CA SER A 47 -18.14 7.61 66.02
C SER A 47 -18.37 6.11 65.82
N ASP A 48 -18.17 5.30 66.86
CA ASP A 48 -18.33 3.84 66.80
C ASP A 48 -19.72 3.41 66.26
N LEU A 49 -20.76 4.22 66.54
CA LEU A 49 -22.11 3.98 66.06
C LEU A 49 -22.25 4.30 64.55
N GLU A 50 -21.69 5.41 64.08
CA GLU A 50 -21.66 5.78 62.66
C GLU A 50 -20.84 4.78 61.85
N ALA A 51 -19.67 4.37 62.35
CA ALA A 51 -18.81 3.38 61.74
C ALA A 51 -19.52 2.02 61.59
N HIS A 52 -20.30 1.60 62.60
CA HIS A 52 -21.11 0.37 62.53
C HIS A 52 -22.13 0.40 61.38
N TYR A 53 -22.87 1.50 61.23
CA TYR A 53 -23.86 1.64 60.15
C TYR A 53 -23.23 1.76 58.77
N ILE A 54 -22.08 2.45 58.65
CA ILE A 54 -21.30 2.52 57.41
C ILE A 54 -20.83 1.12 56.99
N LEU A 55 -20.27 0.33 57.91
CA LEU A 55 -19.82 -1.03 57.63
C LEU A 55 -20.97 -1.97 57.23
N LYS A 56 -22.14 -1.83 57.87
CA LYS A 56 -23.35 -2.58 57.51
C LYS A 56 -23.87 -2.22 56.12
N SER A 57 -23.86 -0.93 55.76
CA SER A 57 -24.24 -0.44 54.43
C SER A 57 -23.27 -0.93 53.35
N ILE A 58 -21.96 -0.89 53.62
CA ILE A 58 -20.92 -1.43 52.73
C ILE A 58 -21.13 -2.94 52.51
N ALA A 59 -21.39 -3.71 53.58
CA ALA A 59 -21.64 -5.14 53.45
C ALA A 59 -22.88 -5.45 52.59
N HIS A 60 -23.95 -4.67 52.72
CA HIS A 60 -25.15 -4.81 51.90
C HIS A 60 -24.88 -4.43 50.43
N GLY A 61 -24.14 -3.34 50.19
CA GLY A 61 -23.73 -2.90 48.85
C GLY A 61 -22.84 -3.93 48.15
N ASN A 62 -21.88 -4.53 48.88
CA ASN A 62 -21.02 -5.60 48.35
C ASN A 62 -21.82 -6.84 47.96
N SER A 63 -22.80 -7.25 48.77
CA SER A 63 -23.67 -8.39 48.44
C SER A 63 -24.53 -8.13 47.20
N HIS A 64 -24.99 -6.89 47.00
CA HIS A 64 -25.74 -6.53 45.80
C HIS A 64 -24.84 -6.47 44.56
N LEU A 65 -23.60 -6.01 44.71
CA LEU A 65 -22.60 -6.02 43.64
C LEU A 65 -22.31 -7.45 43.16
N GLU A 66 -22.08 -8.39 44.08
CA GLU A 66 -21.80 -9.81 43.77
C GLU A 66 -22.97 -10.48 43.02
N PHE A 67 -24.21 -10.11 43.38
CA PHE A 67 -25.40 -10.55 42.65
C PHE A 67 -25.41 -10.05 41.20
N LEU A 68 -25.17 -8.75 40.99
CA LEU A 68 -25.15 -8.14 39.65
C LEU A 68 -24.00 -8.70 38.79
N GLU A 69 -22.83 -8.93 39.37
CA GLU A 69 -21.69 -9.56 38.69
C GLU A 69 -22.02 -10.98 38.21
N THR A 70 -22.76 -11.74 39.02
CA THR A 70 -23.24 -13.08 38.66
C THR A 70 -24.26 -13.02 37.53
N GLU A 71 -25.17 -12.06 37.54
CA GLU A 71 -26.17 -11.87 36.48
C GLU A 71 -25.50 -11.44 35.16
N ILE A 72 -24.55 -10.51 35.19
CA ILE A 72 -23.76 -10.09 34.03
C ILE A 72 -23.02 -11.28 33.42
N ARG A 73 -22.38 -12.12 34.25
CA ARG A 73 -21.69 -13.33 33.79
C ARG A 73 -22.65 -14.27 33.06
N THR A 74 -23.83 -14.51 33.64
CA THR A 74 -24.86 -15.40 33.07
C THR A 74 -25.39 -14.87 31.73
N LEU A 75 -25.61 -13.56 31.63
CA LEU A 75 -26.05 -12.92 30.39
C LEU A 75 -24.97 -12.97 29.30
N ARG A 76 -23.69 -12.79 29.67
CA ARG A 76 -22.56 -12.94 28.73
C ARG A 76 -22.46 -14.36 28.18
N GLU A 77 -22.59 -15.38 29.03
CA GLU A 77 -22.61 -16.78 28.58
C GLU A 77 -23.79 -17.06 27.63
N THR A 78 -24.95 -16.47 27.92
CA THR A 78 -26.14 -16.59 27.06
C THR A 78 -25.92 -15.90 25.71
N LEU A 79 -25.28 -14.72 25.68
CA LEU A 79 -24.95 -14.00 24.46
C LEU A 79 -24.02 -14.82 23.56
N VAL A 80 -22.94 -15.36 24.13
CA VAL A 80 -21.99 -16.23 23.40
C VAL A 80 -22.71 -17.43 22.78
N ASN A 81 -23.64 -18.05 23.51
CA ASN A 81 -24.44 -19.15 22.98
C ASN A 81 -25.32 -18.74 21.79
N LEU A 82 -25.96 -17.57 21.89
CA LEU A 82 -26.81 -17.03 20.82
C LEU A 82 -26.00 -16.63 19.58
N GLU A 83 -24.82 -16.03 19.75
CA GLU A 83 -23.89 -15.71 18.66
C GLU A 83 -23.42 -16.97 17.93
N GLN A 84 -23.06 -18.02 18.67
CA GLN A 84 -22.70 -19.31 18.07
C GLN A 84 -23.87 -19.91 17.28
N ARG A 85 -25.10 -19.82 17.80
CA ARG A 85 -26.31 -20.29 17.09
C ARG A 85 -26.58 -19.46 15.84
N GLN A 86 -26.40 -18.14 15.92
CA GLN A 86 -26.55 -17.25 14.77
C GLN A 86 -25.55 -17.61 13.67
N GLU A 87 -24.30 -17.88 14.03
CA GLU A 87 -23.26 -18.27 13.09
C GLU A 87 -23.54 -19.63 12.45
N ASN A 88 -24.01 -20.61 13.22
CA ASN A 88 -24.45 -21.89 12.68
C ASN A 88 -25.58 -21.74 11.65
N VAL A 89 -26.54 -20.84 11.90
CA VAL A 89 -27.63 -20.53 10.95
C VAL A 89 -27.12 -19.80 9.72
N ARG A 90 -26.19 -18.84 9.85
CA ARG A 90 -25.55 -18.18 8.69
C ARG A 90 -24.83 -19.19 7.81
N ASN A 91 -24.05 -20.08 8.41
CA ASN A 91 -23.31 -21.13 7.68
C ASN A 91 -24.26 -22.10 6.97
N TYR A 92 -25.37 -22.46 7.61
CA TYR A 92 -26.42 -23.24 6.96
C TYR A 92 -27.01 -22.50 5.75
N LEU A 93 -27.39 -21.22 5.90
CA LEU A 93 -27.96 -20.43 4.81
C LEU A 93 -26.96 -20.18 3.67
N SER A 94 -25.70 -19.92 3.97
CA SER A 94 -24.61 -19.79 2.99
C SER A 94 -24.46 -21.09 2.19
N SER A 95 -24.46 -22.23 2.89
CA SER A 95 -24.43 -23.55 2.26
C SER A 95 -25.63 -23.75 1.33
N GLN A 96 -26.86 -23.40 1.75
CA GLN A 96 -28.04 -23.48 0.90
C GLN A 96 -27.97 -22.54 -0.32
N ARG A 97 -27.49 -21.29 -0.15
CA ARG A 97 -27.29 -20.34 -1.25
C ARG A 97 -26.25 -20.85 -2.26
N SER A 98 -25.17 -21.49 -1.78
CA SER A 98 -24.17 -22.10 -2.65
C SER A 98 -24.75 -23.21 -3.54
N LEU A 99 -25.81 -23.91 -3.10
CA LEU A 99 -26.54 -24.90 -3.90
C LEU A 99 -27.27 -24.27 -5.09
N LEU A 100 -27.63 -23.00 -4.99
CA LEU A 100 -28.31 -22.22 -6.04
C LEU A 100 -27.33 -21.43 -6.92
N SER A 101 -26.02 -21.51 -6.67
CA SER A 101 -25.02 -20.75 -7.42
C SER A 101 -25.11 -21.03 -8.93
N PRO A 102 -25.10 -20.00 -9.79
CA PRO A 102 -25.12 -20.14 -11.25
C PRO A 102 -23.99 -21.03 -11.78
N ILE A 103 -22.85 -21.11 -11.07
CA ILE A 103 -21.69 -21.93 -11.45
C ILE A 103 -22.03 -23.43 -11.54
N ARG A 104 -23.05 -23.89 -10.81
CA ARG A 104 -23.55 -25.28 -10.87
C ARG A 104 -24.36 -25.59 -12.14
N ARG A 105 -24.67 -24.58 -12.94
CA ARG A 105 -25.42 -24.70 -14.21
C ARG A 105 -24.53 -24.48 -15.44
N ILE A 106 -23.23 -24.18 -15.24
CA ILE A 106 -22.30 -23.96 -16.35
C ILE A 106 -22.03 -25.30 -17.03
N PRO A 107 -22.24 -25.41 -18.35
CA PRO A 107 -21.87 -26.61 -19.10
C PRO A 107 -20.37 -26.89 -19.00
N PRO A 108 -19.94 -28.17 -18.96
CA PRO A 108 -18.54 -28.54 -18.82
C PRO A 108 -17.65 -27.96 -19.93
N GLU A 109 -18.19 -27.73 -21.12
CA GLU A 109 -17.47 -27.13 -22.25
C GLU A 109 -17.11 -25.67 -21.99
N ILE A 110 -18.04 -24.90 -21.41
CA ILE A 110 -17.82 -23.48 -21.07
C ILE A 110 -16.84 -23.37 -19.90
N LEU A 111 -17.00 -24.22 -18.90
CA LEU A 111 -16.05 -24.28 -17.78
C LEU A 111 -14.64 -24.65 -18.28
N GLY A 112 -14.54 -25.54 -19.26
CA GLY A 112 -13.27 -25.88 -19.89
C GLY A 112 -12.64 -24.74 -20.68
N GLN A 113 -13.44 -23.96 -21.42
CA GLN A 113 -12.94 -22.75 -22.10
C GLN A 113 -12.46 -21.70 -21.09
N ILE A 114 -13.13 -21.55 -19.96
CA ILE A 114 -12.67 -20.69 -18.85
C ILE A 114 -11.31 -21.19 -18.34
N PHE A 115 -11.15 -22.49 -18.09
CA PHE A 115 -9.88 -23.05 -17.64
C PHE A 115 -8.73 -22.79 -18.63
N LEU A 116 -8.98 -22.90 -19.94
CA LEU A 116 -7.98 -22.63 -20.97
C LEU A 116 -7.69 -21.14 -21.14
N ALA A 117 -8.69 -20.26 -20.99
CA ALA A 117 -8.51 -18.82 -21.03
C ALA A 117 -7.61 -18.32 -19.88
N LEU A 118 -7.73 -18.95 -18.71
CA LEU A 118 -6.89 -18.66 -17.53
C LEU A 118 -5.42 -19.09 -17.70
N GLN A 119 -5.08 -19.86 -18.76
CA GLN A 119 -3.68 -20.20 -19.11
C GLN A 119 -3.06 -19.26 -20.15
N ASN A 120 -3.81 -18.32 -20.75
CA ASN A 120 -3.39 -17.52 -21.90
C ASN A 120 -3.35 -16.00 -21.59
N VAL A 121 -2.71 -15.58 -20.50
CA VAL A 121 -2.20 -14.20 -20.43
C VAL A 121 -0.87 -14.17 -21.17
N SER A 122 -0.79 -13.32 -22.18
CA SER A 122 0.12 -13.41 -23.31
C SER A 122 1.41 -12.63 -23.07
N GLU A 123 2.56 -13.30 -22.84
CA GLU A 123 3.93 -12.85 -23.17
C GLU A 123 4.97 -13.95 -22.78
N PRO A 124 6.22 -13.92 -23.33
CA PRO A 124 7.29 -14.80 -22.88
C PRO A 124 7.63 -14.54 -21.41
N ILE A 125 7.98 -15.60 -20.72
CA ILE A 125 8.11 -15.67 -19.27
C ILE A 125 9.42 -14.98 -18.86
N CYS A 126 9.34 -13.87 -18.12
CA CYS A 126 10.45 -13.34 -17.33
C CYS A 126 10.20 -13.67 -15.85
N PHE A 127 11.20 -14.23 -15.17
CA PHE A 127 11.17 -14.47 -13.73
C PHE A 127 11.63 -13.22 -12.98
N GLY A 128 10.67 -12.54 -12.36
CA GLY A 128 10.85 -11.68 -11.18
C GLY A 128 9.73 -12.03 -10.20
N ASP A 129 9.91 -11.71 -8.92
CA ASP A 129 9.16 -12.24 -7.75
C ASP A 129 7.61 -12.05 -7.69
N ASP A 130 6.96 -11.72 -8.80
CA ASP A 130 5.50 -11.52 -8.92
C ASP A 130 4.79 -12.58 -9.80
N ALA A 131 5.07 -13.86 -9.58
CA ALA A 131 4.33 -14.94 -10.24
C ALA A 131 2.96 -15.20 -9.57
N LEU A 132 2.01 -14.26 -9.71
CA LEU A 132 0.59 -14.48 -9.40
C LEU A 132 -0.28 -14.77 -10.64
N GLU A 133 0.30 -15.13 -11.78
CA GLU A 133 -0.45 -15.08 -13.06
C GLU A 133 -0.58 -16.40 -13.85
N ASN A 134 -0.53 -17.58 -13.21
CA ASN A 134 -1.04 -18.80 -13.85
C ASN A 134 -1.69 -19.76 -12.85
N ILE A 135 -2.97 -20.10 -13.07
CA ILE A 135 -3.64 -21.17 -12.31
C ILE A 135 -3.09 -22.50 -12.80
N GLU A 136 -2.23 -23.12 -11.99
CA GLU A 136 -1.70 -24.43 -12.31
C GLU A 136 -2.84 -25.49 -12.37
N PRO A 137 -2.79 -26.47 -13.29
CA PRO A 137 -3.89 -27.42 -13.52
C PRO A 137 -4.38 -28.15 -12.26
N TRP A 138 -3.48 -28.41 -11.31
CA TRP A 138 -3.79 -29.09 -10.04
C TRP A 138 -4.64 -28.25 -9.08
N THR A 139 -4.58 -26.93 -9.17
CA THR A 139 -5.45 -26.03 -8.40
C THR A 139 -6.92 -26.27 -8.75
N LEU A 140 -7.20 -26.49 -10.05
CA LEU A 140 -8.55 -26.81 -10.53
C LEU A 140 -9.05 -28.17 -10.02
N LEU A 141 -8.17 -29.14 -9.78
CA LEU A 141 -8.52 -30.46 -9.26
C LEU A 141 -8.97 -30.46 -7.79
N ARG A 142 -8.67 -29.38 -7.04
CA ARG A 142 -8.97 -29.26 -5.61
C ARG A 142 -10.31 -28.62 -5.31
N VAL A 143 -10.97 -28.00 -6.29
CA VAL A 143 -12.21 -27.24 -6.09
C VAL A 143 -13.40 -28.15 -5.81
N CYS A 144 -13.80 -28.99 -6.76
CA CYS A 144 -14.84 -29.99 -6.56
C CYS A 144 -14.70 -31.16 -7.55
N ARG A 145 -15.50 -32.21 -7.36
CA ARG A 145 -15.50 -33.38 -8.27
C ARG A 145 -15.80 -32.99 -9.72
N PHE A 146 -16.77 -32.12 -9.97
CA PHE A 146 -17.11 -31.67 -11.31
C PHE A 146 -15.96 -30.93 -12.01
N TRP A 147 -15.29 -30.02 -11.29
CA TRP A 147 -14.13 -29.29 -11.83
C TRP A 147 -12.96 -30.22 -12.12
N ARG A 148 -12.74 -31.20 -11.23
CA ARG A 148 -11.73 -32.24 -11.43
C ARG A 148 -12.00 -33.04 -12.71
N ASP A 149 -13.24 -33.50 -12.91
CA ASP A 149 -13.60 -34.29 -14.09
C ASP A 149 -13.42 -33.47 -15.38
N VAL A 150 -13.84 -32.20 -15.37
CA VAL A 150 -13.65 -31.28 -16.50
C VAL A 150 -12.17 -31.03 -16.78
N ALA A 151 -11.38 -30.67 -15.76
CA ALA A 151 -9.95 -30.41 -15.92
C ALA A 151 -9.17 -31.63 -16.43
N LEU A 152 -9.47 -32.85 -15.92
CA LEU A 152 -8.81 -34.09 -16.38
C LEU A 152 -9.20 -34.47 -17.82
N SER A 153 -10.38 -34.06 -18.29
CA SER A 153 -10.80 -34.29 -19.69
C SER A 153 -10.12 -33.37 -20.70
N LEU A 154 -9.56 -32.25 -20.24
CA LEU A 154 -8.98 -31.19 -21.09
C LEU A 154 -7.48 -31.42 -21.29
N SER A 155 -7.11 -32.32 -22.21
CA SER A 155 -5.71 -32.62 -22.51
C SER A 155 -4.83 -31.40 -22.86
N GLU A 156 -5.42 -30.32 -23.37
CA GLU A 156 -4.71 -29.07 -23.67
C GLU A 156 -4.18 -28.38 -22.41
N LEU A 157 -4.97 -28.40 -21.33
CA LEU A 157 -4.61 -27.84 -20.02
C LEU A 157 -3.31 -28.45 -19.47
N TRP A 158 -3.08 -29.73 -19.75
CA TRP A 158 -1.93 -30.51 -19.26
C TRP A 158 -0.73 -30.49 -20.21
N SER A 159 -0.90 -29.98 -21.42
CA SER A 159 0.17 -29.85 -22.43
C SER A 159 1.06 -28.64 -22.22
N LYS A 160 0.61 -27.69 -21.38
CA LYS A 160 1.34 -26.49 -20.96
C LYS A 160 1.60 -26.57 -19.45
N PHE A 161 2.86 -26.63 -19.03
CA PHE A 161 3.19 -26.71 -17.61
C PHE A 161 4.58 -26.17 -17.29
N THR A 162 4.77 -25.78 -16.04
CA THR A 162 6.00 -25.15 -15.57
C THR A 162 6.51 -25.85 -14.32
N ILE A 163 7.81 -26.08 -14.26
CA ILE A 163 8.52 -26.64 -13.10
C ILE A 163 9.61 -25.63 -12.75
N ILE A 164 9.38 -24.80 -11.74
CA ILE A 164 10.36 -23.82 -11.24
C ILE A 164 10.72 -24.17 -9.80
N ARG A 165 12.00 -24.11 -9.48
CA ARG A 165 12.46 -24.23 -8.11
C ARG A 165 13.74 -23.43 -7.92
N GLN A 166 13.61 -22.29 -7.24
CA GLN A 166 14.73 -21.50 -6.71
C GLN A 166 14.51 -21.34 -5.19
N PRO A 167 15.11 -22.19 -4.35
CA PRO A 167 14.95 -22.03 -2.91
C PRO A 167 15.98 -21.02 -2.38
N PHE A 168 15.52 -20.00 -1.65
CA PHE A 168 16.38 -19.09 -0.85
C PHE A 168 17.21 -19.84 0.20
N SER A 169 16.83 -21.07 0.57
CA SER A 169 17.55 -21.93 1.51
C SER A 169 17.38 -23.42 1.16
N ARG A 170 18.46 -24.20 1.24
CA ARG A 170 18.40 -25.65 0.94
C ARG A 170 17.55 -26.38 2.01
N PRO A 171 16.45 -27.04 1.65
CA PRO A 171 15.61 -27.75 2.61
C PRO A 171 16.32 -28.99 3.16
N SER A 172 15.84 -29.48 4.31
CA SER A 172 16.37 -30.68 4.95
C SER A 172 16.17 -31.93 4.07
N GLY A 173 16.96 -32.99 4.29
CA GLY A 173 16.95 -34.19 3.43
C GLY A 173 15.56 -34.84 3.25
N ARG A 174 14.74 -34.92 4.32
CA ARG A 174 13.38 -35.51 4.24
C ARG A 174 12.40 -34.63 3.44
N GLU A 175 12.51 -33.31 3.58
CA GLU A 175 11.68 -32.37 2.82
C GLU A 175 12.06 -32.40 1.34
N MET A 176 13.36 -32.49 1.04
CA MET A 176 13.85 -32.66 -0.33
C MET A 176 13.27 -33.92 -0.98
N ASP A 177 13.33 -35.07 -0.29
CA ASP A 177 12.77 -36.33 -0.82
C ASP A 177 11.27 -36.21 -1.13
N SER A 178 10.50 -35.61 -0.22
CA SER A 178 9.06 -35.37 -0.43
C SER A 178 8.80 -34.50 -1.66
N MET A 179 9.57 -33.42 -1.82
CA MET A 179 9.45 -32.50 -2.95
C MET A 179 9.83 -33.16 -4.28
N LEU A 180 10.89 -33.97 -4.30
CA LEU A 180 11.29 -34.74 -5.49
C LEU A 180 10.17 -35.71 -5.90
N GLN A 181 9.59 -36.44 -4.93
CA GLN A 181 8.47 -37.35 -5.20
C GLN A 181 7.23 -36.63 -5.71
N GLN A 182 6.91 -35.46 -5.14
CA GLN A 182 5.80 -34.63 -5.60
C GLN A 182 6.04 -34.15 -7.04
N THR A 183 7.22 -33.61 -7.33
CA THR A 183 7.56 -33.09 -8.67
C THR A 183 7.49 -34.20 -9.72
N LEU A 184 8.01 -35.39 -9.40
CA LEU A 184 7.91 -36.56 -10.29
C LEU A 184 6.46 -36.96 -10.54
N ARG A 185 5.61 -36.93 -9.50
CA ARG A 185 4.17 -37.23 -9.64
C ARG A 185 3.48 -36.20 -10.54
N LEU A 186 3.67 -34.91 -10.28
CA LEU A 186 3.04 -33.83 -11.07
C LEU A 186 3.50 -33.87 -12.53
N THR A 187 4.80 -34.10 -12.76
CA THR A 187 5.36 -34.29 -14.12
C THR A 187 4.69 -35.47 -14.81
N LYS A 188 4.53 -36.60 -14.11
CA LYS A 188 3.86 -37.79 -14.65
C LYS A 188 2.41 -37.47 -15.04
N ASP A 189 1.70 -36.75 -14.18
CA ASP A 189 0.29 -36.40 -14.40
C ASP A 189 0.15 -35.53 -15.66
N CYS A 190 0.97 -34.47 -15.82
CA CYS A 190 1.04 -33.66 -17.03
C CYS A 190 1.27 -34.48 -18.30
N LEU A 191 2.29 -35.35 -18.29
CA LEU A 191 2.61 -36.17 -19.45
C LEU A 191 1.50 -37.18 -19.77
N SER A 192 0.84 -37.74 -18.75
CA SER A 192 -0.24 -38.72 -18.95
C SER A 192 -1.53 -38.08 -19.48
N HIS A 193 -1.90 -36.90 -18.98
CA HIS A 193 -3.14 -36.21 -19.34
C HIS A 193 -3.02 -35.36 -20.61
N SER A 194 -1.81 -34.96 -21.00
CA SER A 194 -1.57 -34.28 -22.29
C SER A 194 -1.69 -35.21 -23.51
N HIS A 195 -1.78 -36.53 -23.28
CA HIS A 195 -1.93 -37.56 -24.32
C HIS A 195 -0.89 -37.48 -25.41
N SER A 196 -1.24 -37.11 -26.65
CA SER A 196 -0.34 -36.96 -27.81
C SER A 196 -0.17 -35.49 -28.25
N ARG A 197 -0.66 -34.51 -27.48
CA ARG A 197 -0.58 -33.09 -27.83
C ARG A 197 0.87 -32.57 -27.85
N PRO A 198 1.19 -31.54 -28.64
CA PRO A 198 2.48 -30.86 -28.53
C PRO A 198 2.69 -30.26 -27.14
N LEU A 199 3.90 -30.37 -26.61
CA LEU A 199 4.24 -29.92 -25.25
C LEU A 199 4.86 -28.51 -25.27
N HIS A 200 4.43 -27.70 -24.31
CA HIS A 200 5.02 -26.41 -23.99
C HIS A 200 5.40 -26.42 -22.51
N PHE A 201 6.68 -26.30 -22.19
CA PHE A 201 7.09 -26.33 -20.80
C PHE A 201 8.27 -25.44 -20.47
N VAL A 202 8.35 -25.07 -19.20
CA VAL A 202 9.49 -24.41 -18.57
C VAL A 202 10.04 -25.32 -17.49
N PHE A 203 11.33 -25.63 -17.56
CA PHE A 203 12.04 -26.46 -16.59
C PHE A 203 13.18 -25.68 -15.97
N HIS A 204 12.90 -24.99 -14.87
CA HIS A 204 13.82 -24.14 -14.14
C HIS A 204 14.13 -24.74 -12.76
N ALA A 205 15.02 -25.73 -12.69
CA ALA A 205 15.29 -26.45 -11.46
C ALA A 205 16.73 -26.99 -11.37
N ASP A 206 17.19 -27.22 -10.15
CA ASP A 206 18.51 -27.76 -9.84
C ASP A 206 18.71 -29.22 -10.31
N ASP A 207 19.96 -29.68 -10.28
CA ASP A 207 20.40 -31.00 -10.75
C ASP A 207 19.68 -32.16 -10.04
N GLU A 208 19.24 -31.96 -8.80
CA GLU A 208 18.45 -32.92 -8.03
C GLU A 208 17.13 -33.30 -8.74
N PHE A 209 16.57 -32.42 -9.57
CA PHE A 209 15.33 -32.64 -10.32
C PHE A 209 15.53 -33.27 -11.70
N VAL A 210 16.76 -33.68 -12.04
CA VAL A 210 17.09 -34.29 -13.33
C VAL A 210 16.21 -35.50 -13.68
N ALA A 211 15.66 -36.20 -12.67
CA ALA A 211 14.74 -37.31 -12.89
C ALA A 211 13.43 -36.86 -13.57
N ALA A 212 12.86 -35.72 -13.17
CA ALA A 212 11.70 -35.13 -13.82
C ALA A 212 12.05 -34.65 -15.24
N ALA A 213 13.21 -34.00 -15.40
CA ALA A 213 13.72 -33.58 -16.70
C ALA A 213 13.89 -34.77 -17.68
N LYS A 214 14.39 -35.91 -17.19
CA LYS A 214 14.53 -37.16 -17.94
C LYS A 214 13.19 -37.77 -18.36
N MET A 215 12.12 -37.54 -17.61
CA MET A 215 10.75 -37.95 -17.99
C MET A 215 10.23 -37.07 -19.13
N ILE A 216 10.39 -35.76 -19.03
CA ILE A 216 9.98 -34.82 -20.08
C ILE A 216 10.76 -35.08 -21.37
N ALA A 217 12.07 -35.34 -21.27
CA ALA A 217 12.94 -35.66 -22.41
C ALA A 217 12.56 -36.95 -23.13
N ALA A 218 11.87 -37.89 -22.47
CA ALA A 218 11.35 -39.08 -23.13
C ALA A 218 10.26 -38.74 -24.16
N GLU A 219 9.54 -37.63 -23.96
CA GLU A 219 8.48 -37.11 -24.83
C GLU A 219 8.99 -36.03 -25.82
N SER A 220 10.32 -35.95 -26.03
CA SER A 220 10.99 -34.96 -26.89
C SER A 220 10.42 -34.85 -28.30
N SER A 221 9.93 -35.96 -28.87
CA SER A 221 9.31 -35.97 -30.21
C SER A 221 8.12 -35.04 -30.37
N ARG A 222 7.49 -34.64 -29.26
CA ARG A 222 6.29 -33.80 -29.22
C ARG A 222 6.56 -32.41 -28.65
N TRP A 223 7.80 -32.06 -28.35
CA TRP A 223 8.11 -30.72 -27.84
C TRP A 223 7.86 -29.67 -28.91
N MET A 224 7.06 -28.66 -28.58
CA MET A 224 6.80 -27.47 -29.41
C MET A 224 7.52 -26.25 -28.84
N SER A 225 7.54 -26.11 -27.52
CA SER A 225 8.26 -25.06 -26.79
C SER A 225 8.95 -25.64 -25.56
N ALA A 226 10.21 -25.31 -25.35
CA ALA A 226 10.98 -25.77 -24.19
C ALA A 226 11.86 -24.63 -23.64
N ALA A 227 11.85 -24.44 -22.31
CA ALA A 227 12.73 -23.50 -21.61
C ALA A 227 13.54 -24.20 -20.51
N PHE A 228 14.81 -23.84 -20.36
CA PHE A 228 15.74 -24.41 -19.37
C PHE A 228 16.60 -23.31 -18.75
N ASN A 229 16.79 -23.32 -17.43
CA ASN A 229 17.75 -22.44 -16.75
C ASN A 229 18.97 -23.16 -16.15
N ASN A 230 19.05 -24.48 -16.33
CA ASN A 230 20.10 -25.31 -15.75
C ASN A 230 20.82 -26.08 -16.84
N LEU A 231 21.99 -25.57 -17.22
CA LEU A 231 22.84 -26.11 -18.27
C LEU A 231 23.38 -27.53 -17.96
N PRO A 232 23.91 -27.85 -16.76
CA PRO A 232 24.26 -29.22 -16.37
C PRO A 232 23.13 -30.26 -16.52
N VAL A 233 21.90 -29.90 -16.13
CA VAL A 233 20.73 -30.76 -16.39
C VAL A 233 20.57 -31.00 -17.88
N LEU A 234 20.65 -29.94 -18.68
CA LEU A 234 20.49 -30.03 -20.13
C LEU A 234 21.57 -30.89 -20.81
N GLN A 235 22.82 -30.80 -20.38
CA GLN A 235 23.91 -31.71 -20.80
C GLN A 235 23.56 -33.17 -20.50
N THR A 236 23.02 -33.44 -19.31
CA THR A 236 22.61 -34.80 -18.92
C THR A 236 21.48 -35.36 -19.79
N LEU A 237 20.67 -34.49 -20.40
CA LEU A 237 19.57 -34.89 -21.29
C LEU A 237 20.02 -35.12 -22.74
N GLU A 238 21.17 -34.59 -23.16
CA GLU A 238 21.64 -34.60 -24.55
C GLU A 238 21.47 -35.94 -25.29
N PRO A 239 21.87 -37.10 -24.72
CA PRO A 239 21.77 -38.38 -25.43
C PRO A 239 20.31 -38.77 -25.76
N LYS A 240 19.33 -38.26 -25.00
CA LYS A 240 17.91 -38.50 -25.25
C LYS A 240 17.31 -37.54 -26.27
N LEU A 241 17.89 -36.35 -26.44
CA LEU A 241 17.35 -35.29 -27.29
C LEU A 241 17.87 -35.36 -28.72
N LEU A 242 19.09 -35.89 -28.92
CA LEU A 242 19.75 -35.93 -30.21
C LEU A 242 18.87 -36.61 -31.28
N GLY A 243 18.48 -35.83 -32.31
CA GLY A 243 17.64 -36.30 -33.42
C GLY A 243 16.17 -36.55 -33.07
N ARG A 244 15.69 -36.11 -31.89
CA ARG A 244 14.31 -36.35 -31.40
C ARG A 244 13.48 -35.08 -31.21
N LEU A 245 13.82 -33.99 -31.89
CA LEU A 245 13.15 -32.69 -31.75
C LEU A 245 12.49 -32.22 -33.06
N PRO A 246 11.59 -33.01 -33.70
CA PRO A 246 11.03 -32.68 -35.00
C PRO A 246 10.03 -31.51 -34.98
N LEU A 247 9.37 -31.27 -33.83
CA LEU A 247 8.35 -30.23 -33.67
C LEU A 247 8.83 -28.99 -32.90
N LEU A 248 10.07 -29.00 -32.39
CA LEU A 248 10.55 -27.94 -31.51
C LEU A 248 10.62 -26.62 -32.28
N HIS A 249 9.74 -25.68 -31.94
CA HIS A 249 9.58 -24.41 -32.63
C HIS A 249 10.18 -23.25 -31.85
N CYS A 250 10.10 -23.31 -30.52
CA CYS A 250 10.61 -22.31 -29.59
C CYS A 250 11.55 -22.95 -28.57
N LEU A 251 12.73 -22.37 -28.40
CA LEU A 251 13.73 -22.80 -27.41
C LEU A 251 14.18 -21.60 -26.58
N GLU A 252 14.19 -21.77 -25.27
CA GLU A 252 14.68 -20.80 -24.32
C GLU A 252 15.77 -21.43 -23.42
N ILE A 253 16.88 -20.72 -23.27
CA ILE A 253 17.99 -21.14 -22.42
C ILE A 253 18.47 -19.96 -21.59
N ASP A 254 18.42 -20.13 -20.28
CA ASP A 254 18.85 -19.18 -19.27
C ASP A 254 20.12 -19.71 -18.57
N GLY A 255 21.10 -18.82 -18.42
CA GLY A 255 22.43 -19.08 -17.86
C GLY A 255 22.57 -18.81 -16.37
N LEU A 256 21.50 -18.38 -15.67
CA LEU A 256 21.52 -18.11 -14.24
C LEU A 256 22.14 -19.27 -13.43
N GLY A 257 23.30 -19.01 -12.80
CA GLY A 257 23.67 -19.72 -11.57
C GLY A 257 24.80 -20.74 -11.57
N LYS A 258 25.72 -20.82 -12.55
CA LYS A 258 27.05 -21.46 -12.41
C LYS A 258 27.90 -21.22 -13.67
N GLU A 259 29.19 -20.91 -13.51
CA GLU A 259 30.11 -20.86 -14.65
C GLU A 259 30.13 -22.23 -15.36
N TRP A 260 29.65 -22.27 -16.61
CA TRP A 260 29.88 -23.40 -17.51
C TRP A 260 31.39 -23.51 -17.72
N ASP A 261 31.98 -24.60 -17.21
CA ASP A 261 33.41 -24.85 -17.33
C ASP A 261 33.82 -24.77 -18.81
N ASN A 262 34.79 -23.89 -19.10
CA ASN A 262 35.33 -23.64 -20.44
C ASN A 262 35.93 -24.90 -21.09
N GLN A 263 36.01 -26.03 -20.37
CA GLN A 263 36.50 -27.32 -20.87
C GLN A 263 35.42 -28.26 -21.42
N THR A 264 34.13 -27.92 -21.34
CA THR A 264 33.04 -28.83 -21.77
C THR A 264 32.75 -28.75 -23.27
N GLN A 265 32.46 -29.89 -23.90
CA GLN A 265 32.14 -29.95 -25.34
C GLN A 265 30.84 -29.22 -25.65
N PRO A 266 30.70 -28.64 -26.86
CA PRO A 266 29.48 -27.98 -27.29
C PRO A 266 28.28 -28.93 -27.30
N LEU A 267 27.13 -28.47 -26.80
CA LEU A 267 25.88 -29.23 -26.74
C LEU A 267 25.26 -29.40 -28.13
N GLN A 268 25.08 -30.64 -28.57
CA GLN A 268 24.56 -31.02 -29.88
C GLN A 268 23.07 -31.39 -29.88
N ALA A 269 22.45 -31.43 -28.70
CA ALA A 269 21.05 -31.82 -28.50
C ALA A 269 20.08 -31.20 -29.53
N PHE A 270 20.29 -29.93 -29.87
CA PHE A 270 19.39 -29.13 -30.71
C PHE A 270 19.81 -29.03 -32.18
N ARG A 271 20.92 -29.68 -32.58
CA ARG A 271 21.46 -29.58 -33.94
C ARG A 271 20.46 -30.02 -35.01
N GLN A 272 19.61 -30.99 -34.69
CA GLN A 272 18.57 -31.54 -35.57
C GLN A 272 17.16 -31.14 -35.10
N ALA A 273 16.94 -29.84 -34.92
CA ALA A 273 15.63 -29.25 -34.63
C ALA A 273 15.11 -28.47 -35.87
N PRO A 274 14.55 -29.15 -36.89
CA PRO A 274 14.22 -28.53 -38.18
C PRO A 274 13.09 -27.49 -38.13
N ALA A 275 12.25 -27.52 -37.09
CA ALA A 275 11.15 -26.57 -36.91
C ALA A 275 11.52 -25.33 -36.07
N LEU A 276 12.75 -25.27 -35.53
CA LEU A 276 13.18 -24.25 -34.59
C LEU A 276 13.35 -22.91 -35.29
N THR A 277 12.52 -21.94 -34.94
CA THR A 277 12.57 -20.60 -35.54
C THR A 277 12.55 -19.47 -34.52
N ARG A 278 12.22 -19.76 -33.26
CA ARG A 278 12.23 -18.80 -32.14
C ARG A 278 13.25 -19.25 -31.10
N LEU A 279 14.16 -18.36 -30.74
CA LEU A 279 15.24 -18.63 -29.81
C LEU A 279 15.36 -17.50 -28.79
N SER A 280 15.41 -17.84 -27.51
CA SER A 280 15.66 -16.89 -26.42
C SER A 280 16.87 -17.35 -25.61
N LEU A 281 17.85 -16.46 -25.40
CA LEU A 281 19.08 -16.75 -24.67
C LEU A 281 19.33 -15.68 -23.60
N TYR A 282 19.51 -16.09 -22.34
CA TYR A 282 19.67 -15.17 -21.20
C TYR A 282 20.96 -15.49 -20.45
N GLU A 283 21.75 -14.48 -20.11
CA GLU A 283 22.93 -14.56 -19.23
C GLU A 283 24.01 -15.59 -19.66
N LEU A 284 24.20 -15.78 -20.96
CA LEU A 284 25.17 -16.73 -21.52
C LEU A 284 26.43 -16.05 -22.04
N THR A 285 27.55 -16.75 -21.90
CA THR A 285 28.83 -16.38 -22.52
C THR A 285 29.16 -17.33 -23.68
N GLN A 286 29.57 -16.80 -24.82
CA GLN A 286 29.93 -17.57 -26.03
C GLN A 286 28.90 -18.65 -26.48
N PRO A 287 27.59 -18.36 -26.56
CA PRO A 287 26.58 -19.38 -26.87
C PRO A 287 26.77 -20.02 -28.26
N HIS A 288 27.32 -19.29 -29.24
CA HIS A 288 27.65 -19.83 -30.57
C HIS A 288 28.68 -20.97 -30.50
N SER A 289 29.56 -20.96 -29.49
CA SER A 289 30.54 -22.02 -29.25
C SER A 289 29.99 -23.12 -28.34
N ARG A 290 29.02 -22.80 -27.47
CA ARG A 290 28.44 -23.75 -26.51
C ARG A 290 27.30 -24.59 -27.07
N PHE A 291 26.61 -24.13 -28.11
CA PHE A 291 25.45 -24.81 -28.67
C PHE A 291 25.58 -25.01 -30.18
N LEU A 292 25.38 -26.24 -30.66
CA LEU A 292 25.15 -26.51 -32.08
C LEU A 292 23.66 -26.33 -32.37
N LEU A 293 23.28 -25.11 -32.72
CA LEU A 293 21.92 -24.75 -33.12
C LEU A 293 21.82 -24.58 -34.65
N PRO A 294 20.64 -24.78 -35.24
CA PRO A 294 20.38 -24.44 -36.63
C PRO A 294 20.16 -22.92 -36.75
N TRP A 295 21.21 -22.12 -36.52
CA TRP A 295 21.15 -20.66 -36.45
C TRP A 295 20.50 -20.01 -37.69
N HIS A 296 20.81 -20.52 -38.89
CA HIS A 296 20.38 -19.93 -40.16
C HIS A 296 18.85 -19.86 -40.38
N GLN A 297 18.07 -20.70 -39.70
CA GLN A 297 16.60 -20.75 -39.80
C GLN A 297 15.89 -19.99 -38.67
N ILE A 298 16.63 -19.39 -37.73
CA ILE A 298 16.06 -18.57 -36.66
C ILE A 298 15.52 -17.27 -37.27
N THR A 299 14.27 -16.97 -36.92
CA THR A 299 13.51 -15.79 -37.39
C THR A 299 13.17 -14.83 -36.27
N HIS A 300 13.04 -15.30 -35.03
CA HIS A 300 12.81 -14.45 -33.86
C HIS A 300 13.87 -14.77 -32.81
N PHE A 301 14.63 -13.75 -32.40
CA PHE A 301 15.69 -13.90 -31.43
C PHE A 301 15.52 -12.89 -30.29
N THR A 302 15.54 -13.39 -29.06
CA THR A 302 15.54 -12.59 -27.84
C THR A 302 16.83 -12.86 -27.07
N SER A 303 17.51 -11.81 -26.65
CA SER A 303 18.73 -11.89 -25.84
C SER A 303 18.64 -11.00 -24.60
N PHE A 304 19.23 -11.47 -23.51
CA PHE A 304 19.40 -10.73 -22.26
C PHE A 304 20.81 -10.96 -21.72
N GLU A 305 21.57 -9.90 -21.46
CA GLU A 305 22.92 -9.94 -20.87
C GLU A 305 23.89 -10.93 -21.55
N LEU A 306 23.79 -11.11 -22.87
CA LEU A 306 24.70 -11.99 -23.59
C LEU A 306 26.06 -11.35 -23.80
N ARG A 307 27.11 -12.18 -23.69
CA ARG A 307 28.47 -11.82 -24.16
C ARG A 307 28.72 -12.40 -25.55
N ASP A 308 29.56 -11.72 -26.33
CA ASP A 308 29.86 -12.06 -27.73
C ASP A 308 28.59 -12.05 -28.60
N PHE A 309 27.76 -11.02 -28.41
CA PHE A 309 26.46 -10.86 -29.06
C PHE A 309 26.56 -10.69 -30.58
N LEU A 310 27.47 -9.84 -31.06
CA LEU A 310 27.62 -9.52 -32.49
C LEU A 310 28.01 -10.74 -33.35
N PRO A 311 28.95 -11.62 -32.94
CA PRO A 311 29.22 -12.87 -33.65
C PRO A 311 27.99 -13.77 -33.86
N ILE A 312 27.05 -13.80 -32.93
CA ILE A 312 25.85 -14.67 -33.01
C ILE A 312 24.90 -14.18 -34.11
N LEU A 313 24.75 -12.87 -34.27
CA LEU A 313 23.85 -12.29 -35.28
C LEU A 313 24.25 -12.65 -36.71
N HIS A 314 25.55 -12.80 -36.99
CA HIS A 314 26.04 -13.27 -38.30
C HIS A 314 25.52 -14.66 -38.68
N LEU A 315 25.19 -15.48 -37.68
CA LEU A 315 24.71 -16.84 -37.89
C LEU A 315 23.21 -16.89 -38.23
N MET A 316 22.48 -15.77 -38.13
CA MET A 316 21.03 -15.68 -38.26
C MET A 316 20.58 -14.73 -39.40
N PRO A 317 20.90 -15.01 -40.67
CA PRO A 317 20.51 -14.15 -41.81
C PRO A 317 19.00 -14.11 -42.07
N SER A 318 18.23 -15.08 -41.55
CA SER A 318 16.77 -15.17 -41.71
C SER A 318 15.99 -14.40 -40.63
N LEU A 319 16.68 -13.61 -39.80
CA LEU A 319 16.08 -12.92 -38.67
C LEU A 319 15.06 -11.88 -39.13
N VAL A 320 13.85 -11.94 -38.55
CA VAL A 320 12.71 -11.05 -38.78
C VAL A 320 12.49 -10.15 -37.57
N GLU A 321 12.68 -10.68 -36.37
CA GLU A 321 12.52 -9.95 -35.11
C GLU A 321 13.72 -10.17 -34.19
N LEU A 322 14.28 -9.07 -33.70
CA LEU A 322 15.39 -9.06 -32.76
C LEU A 322 15.01 -8.23 -31.52
N LYS A 323 15.06 -8.85 -30.35
CA LYS A 323 14.97 -8.16 -29.05
C LYS A 323 16.28 -8.35 -28.29
N SER A 324 16.99 -7.26 -28.05
CA SER A 324 18.25 -7.22 -27.32
C SER A 324 18.09 -6.44 -26.03
N VAL A 325 18.53 -7.03 -24.91
CA VAL A 325 18.41 -6.44 -23.58
C VAL A 325 19.76 -6.53 -22.87
N GLU A 326 20.39 -5.39 -22.61
CA GLU A 326 21.64 -5.30 -21.83
C GLU A 326 22.80 -6.15 -22.36
N ASP A 327 22.80 -6.49 -23.66
CA ASP A 327 23.85 -7.30 -24.27
C ASP A 327 25.19 -6.55 -24.36
N PHE A 328 26.28 -7.31 -24.15
CA PHE A 328 27.64 -6.81 -24.12
C PHE A 328 28.31 -6.95 -25.49
N CYS A 329 28.75 -5.83 -26.05
CA CYS A 329 29.57 -5.77 -27.26
C CYS A 329 30.97 -5.26 -26.91
N ARG A 330 32.02 -5.91 -27.43
CA ARG A 330 33.39 -5.38 -27.35
C ARG A 330 33.71 -4.57 -28.60
N PRO A 331 34.42 -3.43 -28.49
CA PRO A 331 34.83 -2.65 -29.67
C PRO A 331 35.61 -3.45 -30.71
N GLU A 332 36.38 -4.45 -30.25
CA GLU A 332 37.20 -5.34 -31.08
C GLU A 332 36.39 -6.29 -31.97
N GLU A 333 35.11 -6.53 -31.63
CA GLU A 333 34.19 -7.37 -32.41
C GLU A 333 33.62 -6.63 -33.63
N ILE A 334 33.73 -5.31 -33.68
CA ILE A 334 33.23 -4.47 -34.77
C ILE A 334 34.30 -4.44 -35.88
N GLN A 335 34.51 -5.57 -36.56
CA GLN A 335 35.40 -5.63 -37.73
C GLN A 335 34.63 -5.43 -39.04
N ASP A 336 33.43 -6.01 -39.15
CA ASP A 336 32.56 -5.93 -40.32
C ASP A 336 31.11 -5.59 -39.92
N ARG A 337 30.38 -4.90 -40.82
CA ARG A 337 28.95 -4.62 -40.62
C ARG A 337 28.11 -5.86 -40.86
N ILE A 338 27.18 -6.13 -39.95
CA ILE A 338 26.23 -7.24 -39.99
C ILE A 338 24.99 -6.82 -40.78
N ILE A 339 24.77 -7.46 -41.92
CA ILE A 339 23.57 -7.22 -42.73
C ILE A 339 22.49 -8.22 -42.30
N LEU A 340 21.36 -7.69 -41.82
CA LEU A 340 20.17 -8.45 -41.48
C LEU A 340 19.06 -8.13 -42.50
N PRO A 341 19.01 -8.84 -43.64
CA PRO A 341 18.23 -8.43 -44.81
C PRO A 341 16.72 -8.62 -44.66
N ASN A 342 16.29 -9.37 -43.65
CA ASN A 342 14.87 -9.67 -43.40
C ASN A 342 14.36 -9.08 -42.07
N LEU A 343 15.19 -8.32 -41.35
CA LEU A 343 14.81 -7.79 -40.05
C LEU A 343 13.75 -6.71 -40.22
N GLU A 344 12.56 -6.99 -39.71
CA GLU A 344 11.38 -6.12 -39.73
C GLU A 344 11.26 -5.36 -38.39
N ARG A 345 11.54 -6.03 -37.27
CA ARG A 345 11.35 -5.49 -35.92
C ARG A 345 12.63 -5.57 -35.10
N LEU A 346 13.06 -4.43 -34.56
CA LEU A 346 14.21 -4.31 -33.68
C LEU A 346 13.81 -3.65 -32.36
N GLU A 347 14.05 -4.34 -31.25
CA GLU A 347 13.90 -3.84 -29.90
C GLU A 347 15.26 -3.85 -29.19
N VAL A 348 15.70 -2.71 -28.66
CA VAL A 348 16.96 -2.60 -27.92
C VAL A 348 16.71 -1.89 -26.60
N THR A 349 17.05 -2.57 -25.51
CA THR A 349 17.01 -2.09 -24.14
C THR A 349 18.42 -2.07 -23.58
N SER A 350 18.89 -0.94 -23.04
CA SER A 350 20.24 -0.90 -22.45
C SER A 350 20.45 0.11 -21.32
N ASN A 351 21.33 -0.28 -20.41
CA ASN A 351 21.84 0.51 -19.29
C ASN A 351 23.33 0.90 -19.44
N SER A 352 23.99 0.54 -20.56
CA SER A 352 25.44 0.74 -20.75
C SER A 352 25.79 1.42 -22.09
N PRO A 353 26.66 2.45 -22.10
CA PRO A 353 27.06 3.14 -23.32
C PRO A 353 27.67 2.21 -24.38
N THR A 354 28.25 1.06 -23.98
CA THR A 354 28.80 0.07 -24.89
C THR A 354 27.74 -0.60 -25.77
N THR A 355 26.49 -0.70 -25.35
CA THR A 355 25.42 -1.30 -26.16
C THR A 355 25.05 -0.45 -27.37
N SER A 356 25.43 0.84 -27.40
CA SER A 356 25.27 1.68 -28.60
C SER A 356 26.02 1.12 -29.82
N GLN A 357 27.07 0.33 -29.59
CA GLN A 357 27.87 -0.34 -30.61
C GLN A 357 27.06 -1.35 -31.44
N ILE A 358 25.93 -1.86 -30.92
CA ILE A 358 25.02 -2.71 -31.70
C ILE A 358 24.55 -1.95 -32.95
N PHE A 359 24.14 -0.69 -32.80
CA PHE A 359 23.67 0.11 -33.93
C PHE A 359 24.79 0.40 -34.94
N ASP A 360 26.03 0.56 -34.47
CA ASP A 360 27.17 0.79 -35.36
C ASP A 360 27.48 -0.42 -36.23
N ALA A 361 27.23 -1.63 -35.71
CA ALA A 361 27.47 -2.88 -36.40
C ALA A 361 26.34 -3.29 -37.37
N LEU A 362 25.09 -2.85 -37.17
CA LEU A 362 23.94 -3.34 -37.92
C LEU A 362 23.65 -2.58 -39.23
N LEU A 363 23.21 -3.33 -40.25
CA LEU A 363 22.55 -2.83 -41.48
C LEU A 363 21.24 -3.59 -41.70
N THR A 364 20.11 -2.88 -41.66
CA THR A 364 18.76 -3.46 -41.54
C THR A 364 17.81 -2.90 -42.62
N PRO A 365 17.98 -3.28 -43.91
CA PRO A 365 17.31 -2.62 -45.03
C PRO A 365 15.78 -2.77 -45.05
N LYS A 366 15.22 -3.76 -44.35
CA LYS A 366 13.77 -4.00 -44.26
C LYS A 366 13.14 -3.55 -42.93
N LEU A 367 13.88 -2.84 -42.08
CA LEU A 367 13.39 -2.47 -40.75
C LEU A 367 12.15 -1.58 -40.87
N ASP A 368 11.04 -2.04 -40.28
CA ASP A 368 9.76 -1.33 -40.23
C ASP A 368 9.42 -0.80 -38.84
N THR A 369 9.86 -1.47 -37.78
CA THR A 369 9.56 -1.15 -36.39
C THR A 369 10.82 -1.11 -35.56
N LEU A 370 11.02 0.01 -34.87
CA LEU A 370 12.14 0.22 -33.96
C LEU A 370 11.60 0.57 -32.57
N ARG A 371 12.08 -0.14 -31.55
CA ARG A 371 11.76 0.12 -30.15
C ARG A 371 13.04 0.32 -29.36
N LEU A 372 13.11 1.44 -28.64
CA LEU A 372 14.30 1.85 -27.91
C LEU A 372 13.92 2.15 -26.46
N PHE A 373 14.60 1.48 -25.53
CA PHE A 373 14.42 1.65 -24.09
C PHE A 373 15.78 1.99 -23.46
N SER A 374 15.88 3.08 -22.70
CA SER A 374 17.15 3.54 -22.09
C SER A 374 16.92 4.05 -20.67
N LYS A 375 17.58 3.50 -19.64
CA LYS A 375 17.58 4.17 -18.32
C LYS A 375 18.27 5.55 -18.40
N ARG A 376 17.85 6.49 -17.53
CA ARG A 376 18.25 7.92 -17.57
C ARG A 376 19.80 8.05 -17.59
N GLY A 377 20.35 8.78 -18.57
CA GLY A 377 21.78 9.16 -18.63
C GLY A 377 22.50 8.97 -19.98
N PHE A 378 22.09 8.01 -20.82
CA PHE A 378 22.82 7.64 -22.06
C PHE A 378 22.04 7.83 -23.38
N SER A 379 20.81 8.33 -23.30
CA SER A 379 19.86 8.48 -24.42
C SER A 379 20.44 9.17 -25.67
N ARG A 380 21.31 10.17 -25.50
CA ARG A 380 21.93 10.89 -26.61
C ARG A 380 22.93 10.05 -27.42
N ILE A 381 23.66 9.16 -26.77
CA ILE A 381 24.63 8.26 -27.42
C ILE A 381 23.86 7.26 -28.28
N TYR A 382 22.84 6.60 -27.71
CA TYR A 382 21.99 5.66 -28.44
C TYR A 382 21.23 6.31 -29.59
N ALA A 383 20.64 7.49 -29.37
CA ALA A 383 19.95 8.21 -30.43
C ALA A 383 20.88 8.54 -31.61
N THR A 384 22.13 8.91 -31.33
CA THR A 384 23.12 9.21 -32.38
C THR A 384 23.48 7.94 -33.16
N ALA A 385 23.75 6.83 -32.47
CA ALA A 385 24.09 5.56 -33.09
C ALA A 385 22.91 4.98 -33.91
N ALA A 386 21.69 5.02 -33.36
CA ALA A 386 20.48 4.60 -34.06
C ALA A 386 20.21 5.42 -35.32
N VAL A 387 20.40 6.75 -35.28
CA VAL A 387 20.27 7.62 -36.47
C VAL A 387 21.29 7.23 -37.55
N LEU A 388 22.53 6.94 -37.17
CA LEU A 388 23.55 6.49 -38.12
C LEU A 388 23.16 5.15 -38.75
N MET A 389 22.71 4.18 -37.95
CA MET A 389 22.22 2.89 -38.44
C MET A 389 21.06 3.07 -39.43
N LEU A 390 20.05 3.88 -39.09
CA LEU A 390 18.88 4.13 -39.93
C LEU A 390 19.27 4.75 -41.28
N ARG A 391 20.18 5.74 -41.27
CA ARG A 391 20.67 6.39 -42.49
C ARG A 391 21.47 5.44 -43.38
N LEU A 392 22.28 4.58 -42.79
CA LEU A 392 23.10 3.62 -43.53
C LEU A 392 22.31 2.40 -44.02
N SER A 393 21.21 2.08 -43.36
CA SER A 393 20.35 0.94 -43.73
C SER A 393 19.38 1.27 -44.86
N GLU A 394 19.14 2.56 -45.14
CA GLU A 394 18.18 3.03 -46.16
C GLU A 394 16.77 2.42 -45.99
N CYS A 395 16.36 2.13 -44.75
CA CYS A 395 15.08 1.50 -44.45
C CYS A 395 13.93 2.51 -44.32
N HIS A 396 12.69 2.02 -44.47
CA HIS A 396 11.47 2.82 -44.32
C HIS A 396 10.77 2.50 -43.00
N LEU A 397 11.19 3.19 -41.93
CA LEU A 397 10.63 2.99 -40.60
C LEU A 397 9.19 3.52 -40.51
N ARG A 398 8.23 2.63 -40.20
CA ARG A 398 6.80 2.97 -40.00
C ARG A 398 6.44 3.16 -38.54
N THR A 399 7.04 2.37 -37.65
CA THR A 399 6.72 2.37 -36.22
C THR A 399 7.95 2.69 -35.39
N LEU A 400 7.83 3.66 -34.49
CA LEU A 400 8.88 4.01 -33.52
C LEU A 400 8.29 4.00 -32.11
N ALA A 401 8.90 3.27 -31.20
CA ALA A 401 8.64 3.39 -29.77
C ALA A 401 9.91 3.83 -29.04
N VAL A 402 9.82 4.88 -28.24
CA VAL A 402 10.90 5.31 -27.35
C VAL A 402 10.40 5.36 -25.91
N SER A 403 11.19 4.83 -24.98
CA SER A 403 10.91 4.88 -23.55
C SER A 403 12.11 5.43 -22.81
N ASP A 404 11.87 6.39 -21.91
CA ASP A 404 12.89 6.95 -21.01
C ASP A 404 14.01 7.74 -21.75
N TYR A 405 13.69 8.28 -22.94
CA TYR A 405 14.58 9.14 -23.72
C TYR A 405 14.37 10.62 -23.41
N ALA A 406 15.46 11.40 -23.48
CA ALA A 406 15.37 12.86 -23.48
C ALA A 406 14.70 13.36 -24.78
N VAL A 407 14.02 14.51 -24.72
CA VAL A 407 13.32 15.10 -25.87
C VAL A 407 14.27 15.37 -27.03
N ASP A 408 15.45 15.96 -26.76
CA ASP A 408 16.45 16.26 -27.78
C ASP A 408 16.89 14.99 -28.54
N SER A 409 17.03 13.89 -27.80
CA SER A 409 17.45 12.59 -28.32
C SER A 409 16.35 11.95 -29.17
N THR A 410 15.10 12.07 -28.72
CA THR A 410 13.93 11.65 -29.50
C THR A 410 13.80 12.44 -30.79
N LEU A 411 13.95 13.77 -30.73
CA LEU A 411 13.88 14.65 -31.90
C LEU A 411 14.98 14.36 -32.93
N ARG A 412 16.19 13.99 -32.49
CA ARG A 412 17.26 13.54 -33.39
C ARG A 412 16.86 12.31 -34.20
N ILE A 413 16.22 11.34 -33.57
CA ILE A 413 15.75 10.12 -34.24
C ILE A 413 14.63 10.48 -35.21
N LEU A 414 13.63 11.25 -34.78
CA LEU A 414 12.52 11.69 -35.62
C LEU A 414 12.98 12.48 -36.85
N GLY A 415 14.03 13.30 -36.72
CA GLY A 415 14.64 14.01 -37.83
C GLY A 415 15.30 13.12 -38.89
N ALA A 416 15.49 11.83 -38.61
CA ALA A 416 16.03 10.84 -39.55
C ALA A 416 14.94 9.96 -40.20
N VAL A 417 13.68 10.04 -39.77
CA VAL A 417 12.60 9.12 -40.20
C VAL A 417 11.37 9.87 -40.72
N ALA A 418 11.38 10.23 -42.02
CA ALA A 418 10.28 11.00 -42.62
C ALA A 418 8.99 10.19 -42.87
N ASP A 419 9.09 8.86 -42.96
CA ASP A 419 7.99 7.97 -43.36
C ASP A 419 7.18 7.38 -42.19
N LEU A 420 7.41 7.87 -40.96
CA LEU A 420 6.82 7.35 -39.74
C LEU A 420 5.28 7.45 -39.74
N GLU A 421 4.60 6.34 -39.44
CA GLU A 421 3.13 6.23 -39.35
C GLU A 421 2.65 6.15 -37.89
N ASP A 422 3.41 5.48 -37.03
CA ASP A 422 3.08 5.21 -35.62
C ASP A 422 4.21 5.62 -34.68
N LEU A 423 3.90 6.50 -33.72
CA LEU A 423 4.84 6.96 -32.70
C LEU A 423 4.32 6.61 -31.29
N THR A 424 5.11 5.87 -30.52
CA THR A 424 4.86 5.63 -29.10
C THR A 424 5.97 6.26 -28.27
N VAL A 425 5.59 7.08 -27.30
CA VAL A 425 6.52 7.76 -26.41
C VAL A 425 6.15 7.44 -24.98
N THR A 426 7.09 6.87 -24.24
CA THR A 426 6.91 6.44 -22.85
C THR A 426 7.89 7.16 -21.92
N ASN A 427 7.44 7.65 -20.77
CA ASN A 427 8.32 8.26 -19.74
C ASN A 427 9.25 9.38 -20.24
N VAL A 428 8.71 10.29 -21.05
CA VAL A 428 9.44 11.47 -21.55
C VAL A 428 9.15 12.69 -20.68
N MET A 429 10.22 13.35 -20.21
CA MET A 429 10.17 14.67 -19.58
C MET A 429 9.94 15.75 -20.64
N TYR A 430 9.12 16.77 -20.35
CA TYR A 430 8.81 17.88 -21.26
C TYR A 430 8.19 17.46 -22.62
N PRO A 431 7.12 16.65 -22.63
CA PRO A 431 6.48 16.21 -23.88
C PRO A 431 5.96 17.38 -24.74
N SER A 432 5.71 18.58 -24.19
CA SER A 432 5.26 19.72 -25.01
C SER A 432 6.32 20.17 -26.03
N GLU A 433 7.61 20.11 -25.69
CA GLU A 433 8.70 20.47 -26.60
C GLU A 433 8.78 19.52 -27.79
N LEU A 434 8.54 18.22 -27.54
CA LEU A 434 8.44 17.21 -28.58
C LEU A 434 7.32 17.57 -29.57
N PHE A 435 6.11 17.86 -29.09
CA PHE A 435 4.98 18.20 -29.97
C PHE A 435 5.10 19.56 -30.64
N ALA A 436 5.81 20.51 -30.05
CA ALA A 436 6.12 21.79 -30.70
C ALA A 436 7.05 21.61 -31.90
N ALA A 437 7.95 20.64 -31.85
CA ALA A 437 8.90 20.34 -32.93
C ALA A 437 8.37 19.32 -33.96
N VAL A 438 7.47 18.43 -33.56
CA VAL A 438 6.82 17.47 -34.47
C VAL A 438 5.65 18.13 -35.19
N THR A 439 5.89 18.66 -36.39
CA THR A 439 4.90 19.35 -37.22
C THR A 439 4.45 18.49 -38.40
N LEU A 440 3.44 18.94 -39.16
CA LEU A 440 3.01 18.29 -40.40
C LEU A 440 4.13 18.27 -41.47
N HIS A 441 5.05 19.23 -41.40
CA HIS A 441 6.22 19.30 -42.30
C HIS A 441 7.32 18.30 -41.93
N THR A 442 7.49 17.96 -40.65
CA THR A 442 8.56 17.06 -40.21
C THR A 442 8.17 15.58 -40.27
N LEU A 443 6.90 15.22 -40.01
CA LEU A 443 6.39 13.83 -40.10
C LEU A 443 5.05 13.76 -40.86
N PRO A 444 5.04 13.90 -42.20
CA PRO A 444 3.82 14.04 -42.97
C PRO A 444 2.93 12.79 -42.99
N LYS A 445 3.51 11.59 -42.79
CA LYS A 445 2.79 10.30 -42.83
C LYS A 445 2.28 9.80 -41.48
N LEU A 446 2.56 10.53 -40.40
CA LEU A 446 2.16 10.12 -39.05
C LEU A 446 0.63 10.05 -38.94
N ARG A 447 0.13 8.90 -38.51
CA ARG A 447 -1.29 8.53 -38.36
C ARG A 447 -1.66 8.27 -36.91
N SER A 448 -0.73 7.84 -36.08
CA SER A 448 -1.04 7.47 -34.70
C SER A 448 0.07 7.87 -33.75
N VAL A 449 -0.34 8.43 -32.61
CA VAL A 449 0.55 8.81 -31.52
C VAL A 449 0.00 8.26 -30.22
N LYS A 450 0.86 7.58 -29.46
CA LYS A 450 0.58 7.05 -28.13
C LYS A 450 1.54 7.69 -27.14
N LEU A 451 0.97 8.33 -26.13
CA LEU A 451 1.71 8.85 -24.99
C LEU A 451 1.45 7.95 -23.79
N ARG A 452 2.50 7.47 -23.14
CA ARG A 452 2.39 6.58 -21.97
C ARG A 452 3.30 7.10 -20.87
N LYS A 453 2.81 7.11 -19.64
CA LYS A 453 3.58 7.54 -18.47
C LYS A 453 4.35 8.86 -18.73
N CYS A 454 3.73 9.88 -19.33
CA CYS A 454 4.41 11.18 -19.55
C CYS A 454 4.12 12.15 -18.40
N ALA A 455 5.13 12.93 -17.98
CA ALA A 455 4.97 13.91 -16.90
C ALA A 455 3.86 14.93 -17.22
N PRO A 456 3.08 15.38 -16.22
CA PRO A 456 2.04 16.38 -16.44
C PRO A 456 2.72 17.73 -16.71
N GLU A 457 2.37 18.38 -17.82
CA GLU A 457 2.90 19.70 -18.16
C GLU A 457 1.74 20.63 -18.53
N THR A 458 1.71 21.83 -17.94
CA THR A 458 0.64 22.83 -18.12
C THR A 458 0.42 23.19 -19.59
N LYS A 459 1.48 23.14 -20.41
CA LYS A 459 1.44 23.45 -21.85
C LYS A 459 1.13 22.26 -22.73
N LEU A 460 1.22 21.02 -22.24
CA LEU A 460 1.06 19.81 -23.06
C LEU A 460 -0.29 19.78 -23.76
N TRP A 461 -1.37 20.09 -23.04
CA TRP A 461 -2.71 20.11 -23.63
C TRP A 461 -2.85 21.16 -24.71
N THR A 462 -2.29 22.35 -24.51
CA THR A 462 -2.32 23.43 -25.50
C THR A 462 -1.51 23.07 -26.74
N THR A 463 -0.29 22.56 -26.57
CA THR A 463 0.59 22.16 -27.69
C THR A 463 0.05 20.93 -28.43
N LEU A 464 -0.49 19.95 -27.71
CA LEU A 464 -1.12 18.77 -28.31
C LEU A 464 -2.38 19.16 -29.08
N THR A 465 -3.21 20.05 -28.53
CA THR A 465 -4.40 20.56 -29.23
C THR A 465 -4.01 21.30 -30.50
N GLN A 466 -2.96 22.12 -30.45
CA GLN A 466 -2.43 22.82 -31.62
C GLN A 466 -1.91 21.83 -32.68
N PHE A 467 -1.10 20.85 -32.25
CA PHE A 467 -0.60 19.77 -33.10
C PHE A 467 -1.72 18.97 -33.79
N LEU A 468 -2.79 18.65 -33.06
CA LEU A 468 -3.97 17.97 -33.60
C LEU A 468 -4.75 18.86 -34.57
N ARG A 469 -4.91 20.15 -34.27
CA ARG A 469 -5.57 21.13 -35.16
C ARG A 469 -4.81 21.32 -36.47
N ASP A 470 -3.49 21.42 -36.42
CA ASP A 470 -2.65 21.59 -37.60
C ASP A 470 -2.75 20.40 -38.56
N ARG A 471 -3.09 19.21 -38.04
CA ARG A 471 -3.27 17.96 -38.79
C ARG A 471 -4.73 17.62 -39.11
N ALA A 472 -5.68 18.45 -38.70
CA ALA A 472 -7.09 18.27 -39.04
C ALA A 472 -7.36 18.72 -40.49
N PRO A 473 -8.21 18.01 -41.26
CA PRO A 473 -8.59 18.45 -42.60
C PRO A 473 -9.33 19.79 -42.50
N VAL A 474 -8.84 20.80 -43.24
CA VAL A 474 -9.46 22.13 -43.31
C VAL A 474 -10.63 22.07 -44.28
N ASP A 475 -11.81 21.66 -43.81
CA ASP A 475 -13.05 21.85 -44.57
C ASP A 475 -13.67 23.21 -44.19
N ARG A 476 -13.56 24.21 -45.09
CA ARG A 476 -13.91 25.61 -44.78
C ARG A 476 -15.40 25.90 -44.72
N ASN A 477 -16.30 24.91 -44.91
CA ASN A 477 -17.73 25.18 -45.09
C ASN A 477 -18.70 24.36 -44.20
N SER A 478 -18.25 23.61 -43.18
CA SER A 478 -19.16 22.93 -42.26
C SER A 478 -18.88 23.27 -40.80
N SER A 479 -19.84 23.88 -40.12
CA SER A 479 -19.82 24.19 -38.68
C SER A 479 -20.01 22.96 -37.77
N ASN A 480 -19.85 21.74 -38.30
CA ASN A 480 -19.93 20.49 -37.54
C ASN A 480 -18.62 19.72 -37.73
N LEU A 481 -17.81 19.64 -36.67
CA LEU A 481 -16.69 18.70 -36.55
C LEU A 481 -17.27 17.28 -36.40
N SER A 482 -17.46 16.55 -37.49
CA SER A 482 -17.73 15.11 -37.43
C SER A 482 -16.41 14.36 -37.21
N VAL A 483 -16.32 13.59 -36.12
CA VAL A 483 -15.14 12.81 -35.68
C VAL A 483 -14.73 11.72 -36.69
N GLU A 484 -15.57 11.38 -37.67
CA GLU A 484 -15.35 10.28 -38.61
C GLU A 484 -14.33 10.56 -39.73
N GLY A 485 -13.69 11.74 -39.75
CA GLY A 485 -12.75 12.15 -40.81
C GLY A 485 -11.32 12.49 -40.39
N PHE A 486 -10.91 12.23 -39.14
CA PHE A 486 -9.55 12.57 -38.67
C PHE A 486 -8.47 11.63 -39.25
N PRO A 487 -7.44 12.13 -39.95
CA PRO A 487 -6.34 11.28 -40.45
C PRO A 487 -5.37 10.82 -39.36
N LEU A 488 -5.37 11.48 -38.19
CA LEU A 488 -4.56 11.13 -37.02
C LEU A 488 -5.45 10.56 -35.90
N ARG A 489 -5.21 9.32 -35.46
CA ARG A 489 -5.82 8.72 -34.27
C ARG A 489 -4.89 8.89 -33.07
N LEU A 490 -5.31 9.68 -32.08
CA LEU A 490 -4.71 9.66 -30.75
C LEU A 490 -5.31 8.46 -29.98
N ILE A 491 -4.52 7.41 -29.78
CA ILE A 491 -5.05 6.12 -29.31
C ILE A 491 -5.09 6.04 -27.78
N SER A 492 -4.17 6.71 -27.08
CA SER A 492 -4.14 6.74 -25.61
C SER A 492 -3.17 7.82 -25.09
N ILE A 493 -3.57 8.55 -24.04
CA ILE A 493 -2.67 9.32 -23.17
C ILE A 493 -2.69 8.67 -21.80
N GLY A 494 -1.59 8.05 -21.40
CA GLY A 494 -1.32 7.75 -20.00
C GLY A 494 -0.44 8.85 -19.45
N LEU A 495 -0.98 9.77 -18.65
CA LEU A 495 -0.15 10.72 -17.89
C LEU A 495 0.47 9.96 -16.72
N SER A 496 1.79 10.02 -16.57
CA SER A 496 2.42 9.69 -15.30
C SER A 496 2.37 10.93 -14.43
N ALA A 497 1.75 10.84 -13.26
CA ALA A 497 2.30 11.56 -12.11
C ALA A 497 3.78 11.14 -11.98
N SER A 498 4.67 12.10 -11.78
CA SER A 498 6.13 11.93 -11.67
C SER A 498 6.54 10.62 -10.95
N PRO A 499 7.45 9.80 -11.51
CA PRO A 499 7.83 8.52 -10.94
C PRO A 499 9.22 8.57 -10.29
N ASP A 500 9.41 9.26 -9.18
CA ASP A 500 10.65 9.15 -8.38
C ASP A 500 10.35 8.98 -6.87
N SER A 501 9.56 7.96 -6.52
CA SER A 501 9.79 7.23 -5.28
C SER A 501 9.40 5.76 -5.47
N ARG A 502 10.28 4.84 -5.08
CA ARG A 502 9.95 3.39 -5.08
C ARG A 502 8.73 3.08 -4.20
N PHE A 503 8.43 3.94 -3.23
CA PHE A 503 7.26 3.90 -2.36
C PHE A 503 5.93 3.94 -3.14
N LEU A 504 5.84 4.73 -4.22
CA LEU A 504 4.64 4.85 -5.06
C LEU A 504 4.47 3.72 -6.09
N ARG A 505 5.54 2.96 -6.42
CA ARG A 505 5.43 1.78 -7.30
C ARG A 505 4.63 0.67 -6.63
N ASN A 506 4.90 0.41 -5.36
CA ASN A 506 4.15 -0.59 -4.60
C ASN A 506 2.69 -0.17 -4.33
N HIS A 507 2.38 1.15 -4.38
CA HIS A 507 1.01 1.67 -4.29
C HIS A 507 0.19 1.49 -5.57
N ARG A 508 0.80 1.35 -6.76
CA ARG A 508 0.05 1.16 -8.00
C ARG A 508 -0.19 -0.30 -8.35
N ASP A 509 0.76 -1.17 -8.05
CA ASP A 509 0.63 -2.59 -8.37
C ASP A 509 -0.39 -3.29 -7.44
N ALA A 510 -0.56 -2.81 -6.20
CA ALA A 510 -1.63 -3.25 -5.29
C ALA A 510 -3.04 -2.83 -5.75
N VAL A 511 -3.18 -1.73 -6.49
CA VAL A 511 -4.49 -1.20 -6.96
C VAL A 511 -5.07 -2.01 -8.12
N GLN A 512 -4.27 -2.86 -8.78
CA GLN A 512 -4.73 -3.60 -9.95
C GLN A 512 -5.26 -5.01 -9.64
N GLN A 513 -5.23 -5.46 -8.37
CA GLN A 513 -5.63 -6.83 -7.97
C GLN A 513 -6.83 -6.96 -7.01
N THR A 514 -7.55 -5.90 -6.68
CA THR A 514 -8.81 -5.99 -5.89
C THR A 514 -9.92 -5.12 -6.46
N CYS A 515 -10.33 -5.41 -7.71
CA CYS A 515 -11.60 -4.92 -8.25
C CYS A 515 -12.79 -5.76 -7.76
N GLU A 516 -13.04 -5.71 -6.46
CA GLU A 516 -14.39 -5.74 -5.89
C GLU A 516 -14.43 -4.58 -4.89
N MET A 517 -14.98 -3.43 -5.32
CA MET A 517 -14.97 -2.15 -4.58
C MET A 517 -15.50 -2.32 -3.15
N ALA A 518 -14.62 -2.51 -2.16
CA ALA A 518 -14.99 -2.53 -0.76
C ALA A 518 -15.27 -1.09 -0.32
N TRP A 519 -16.53 -0.79 0.00
CA TRP A 519 -16.87 0.47 0.65
C TRP A 519 -16.17 0.55 2.00
N SER A 520 -15.60 1.70 2.38
CA SER A 520 -15.22 1.90 3.79
C SER A 520 -16.46 1.61 4.63
N THR A 521 -16.33 0.76 5.64
CA THR A 521 -17.39 0.41 6.57
C THR A 521 -17.29 1.26 7.83
N LEU A 522 -18.25 1.10 8.75
CA LEU A 522 -17.97 1.47 10.14
C LEU A 522 -16.79 0.64 10.67
N PRO A 523 -16.03 1.18 11.64
CA PRO A 523 -14.99 0.41 12.32
C PRO A 523 -15.54 -0.89 12.92
N VAL A 524 -14.81 -2.00 12.84
CA VAL A 524 -15.25 -3.30 13.39
C VAL A 524 -15.41 -3.22 14.91
N PRO A 525 -16.31 -4.00 15.55
CA PRO A 525 -16.63 -3.80 16.97
C PRO A 525 -15.56 -4.31 17.95
N ASN A 526 -14.63 -5.15 17.49
CA ASN A 526 -13.67 -5.89 18.32
C ASN A 526 -12.21 -5.70 17.86
N PRO A 527 -11.67 -4.47 17.88
CA PRO A 527 -10.28 -4.24 17.48
C PRO A 527 -9.29 -4.97 18.40
N THR A 528 -8.07 -5.17 17.91
CA THR A 528 -6.94 -5.63 18.74
C THR A 528 -6.67 -4.67 19.89
N LYS A 529 -6.16 -5.19 21.01
CA LYS A 529 -5.88 -4.40 22.22
C LYS A 529 -4.56 -3.68 22.10
N SER A 530 -4.58 -2.36 22.24
CA SER A 530 -3.41 -1.53 22.04
C SER A 530 -2.73 -1.17 23.35
N PHE A 531 -1.41 -1.00 23.31
CA PHE A 531 -0.64 -0.50 24.45
C PHE A 531 -1.19 0.84 24.97
N TRP A 532 -1.68 1.69 24.07
CA TRP A 532 -2.03 3.06 24.40
C TRP A 532 -3.39 3.15 25.08
N THR A 533 -4.36 2.33 24.67
CA THR A 533 -5.75 2.36 25.15
C THR A 533 -6.07 1.31 26.20
N ASP A 534 -5.46 0.11 26.09
CA ASP A 534 -5.78 -1.04 26.94
C ASP A 534 -4.84 -1.19 28.15
N THR A 535 -3.86 -0.30 28.29
CA THR A 535 -3.11 -0.19 29.56
C THR A 535 -4.08 0.21 30.69
N PRO A 536 -4.09 -0.50 31.84
CA PRO A 536 -5.01 -0.22 32.93
C PRO A 536 -5.00 1.25 33.36
N GLY A 537 -6.18 1.87 33.38
CA GLY A 537 -6.36 3.27 33.79
C GLY A 537 -5.93 4.32 32.75
N ALA A 538 -5.44 3.92 31.57
CA ALA A 538 -4.94 4.86 30.57
C ALA A 538 -6.06 5.68 29.88
N ASN A 539 -7.26 5.12 29.70
CA ASN A 539 -8.37 5.76 28.97
C ASN A 539 -9.61 6.06 29.83
N PRO A 540 -9.56 7.03 30.76
CA PRO A 540 -10.72 7.38 31.59
C PRO A 540 -11.90 7.94 30.78
N LEU A 541 -11.65 8.46 29.57
CA LEU A 541 -12.66 9.06 28.69
C LEU A 541 -13.30 8.05 27.72
N ALA A 542 -12.89 6.78 27.75
CA ALA A 542 -13.25 5.74 26.78
C ALA A 542 -14.75 5.69 26.45
N ARG A 543 -15.61 5.85 27.45
CA ARG A 543 -17.08 5.73 27.33
C ARG A 543 -17.83 7.03 27.64
N LEU A 544 -17.14 8.17 27.62
CA LEU A 544 -17.78 9.46 27.95
C LEU A 544 -18.93 9.76 26.98
N GLY A 545 -20.09 10.10 27.56
CA GLY A 545 -21.32 10.43 26.82
C GLY A 545 -21.93 9.27 26.01
N SER A 546 -21.46 8.04 26.20
CA SER A 546 -22.03 6.84 25.54
C SER A 546 -23.50 6.57 25.92
N THR A 547 -23.97 7.16 27.02
CA THR A 547 -25.38 7.19 27.44
C THR A 547 -25.87 8.64 27.58
N GLY A 548 -27.20 8.84 27.62
CA GLY A 548 -27.81 10.17 27.73
C GLY A 548 -28.10 10.86 26.39
N PRO A 549 -28.59 12.13 26.42
CA PRO A 549 -28.99 12.86 25.22
C PRO A 549 -27.80 13.36 24.38
N LEU A 550 -27.87 13.19 23.05
CA LEU A 550 -26.81 13.45 22.05
C LEU A 550 -26.43 14.92 21.81
N GLY A 551 -27.12 15.86 22.45
CA GLY A 551 -26.96 17.28 22.14
C GLY A 551 -27.46 18.17 23.28
N PHE A 552 -27.72 19.43 22.95
CA PHE A 552 -28.13 20.45 23.91
C PHE A 552 -29.64 20.77 23.86
N GLY A 553 -30.46 19.89 23.27
CA GLY A 553 -31.85 20.16 22.91
C GLY A 553 -31.93 20.38 21.41
N ASP A 554 -32.06 21.64 20.98
CA ASP A 554 -31.91 22.09 19.59
C ASP A 554 -30.87 23.23 19.57
N ASP A 555 -30.23 23.47 18.42
CA ASP A 555 -29.18 24.49 18.19
C ASP A 555 -27.75 24.10 18.61
N ILE A 556 -27.08 23.30 17.76
CA ILE A 556 -25.63 23.02 17.80
C ILE A 556 -24.95 23.87 16.71
N ASP A 557 -23.78 24.46 17.03
CA ASP A 557 -22.99 25.19 16.03
C ASP A 557 -22.19 24.22 15.16
N ILE A 558 -21.40 23.33 15.80
CA ILE A 558 -20.43 22.47 15.12
C ILE A 558 -20.58 21.02 15.60
N CYS A 559 -20.66 20.08 14.64
CA CYS A 559 -20.53 18.65 14.89
C CYS A 559 -19.20 18.14 14.32
N VAL A 560 -18.31 17.64 15.18
CA VAL A 560 -17.06 16.98 14.80
C VAL A 560 -17.28 15.46 14.84
N ILE A 561 -16.92 14.77 13.77
CA ILE A 561 -17.04 13.31 13.66
C ILE A 561 -15.64 12.70 13.75
N GLY A 562 -15.38 11.98 14.84
CA GLY A 562 -14.08 11.44 15.22
C GLY A 562 -13.51 12.14 16.46
N SER A 563 -13.11 11.37 17.47
CA SER A 563 -12.47 11.85 18.72
C SER A 563 -10.97 11.54 18.80
N GLY A 564 -10.36 11.16 17.68
CA GLY A 564 -8.90 11.05 17.57
C GLY A 564 -8.23 12.43 17.64
N ILE A 565 -6.90 12.43 17.45
CA ILE A 565 -6.06 13.63 17.53
C ILE A 565 -6.62 14.81 16.71
N THR A 566 -7.05 14.59 15.47
CA THR A 566 -7.60 15.63 14.59
C THR A 566 -8.86 16.26 15.18
N GLY A 567 -9.85 15.44 15.55
CA GLY A 567 -11.15 15.92 16.01
C GLY A 567 -11.08 16.70 17.31
N VAL A 568 -10.28 16.21 18.27
CA VAL A 568 -10.07 16.92 19.55
C VAL A 568 -9.21 18.17 19.35
N SER A 569 -8.21 18.13 18.47
CA SER A 569 -7.40 19.32 18.14
C SER A 569 -8.26 20.41 17.48
N ILE A 570 -9.21 20.05 16.61
CA ILE A 570 -10.17 21.00 16.02
C ILE A 570 -10.94 21.69 17.14
N ALA A 571 -11.50 20.93 18.08
CA ALA A 571 -12.25 21.48 19.21
C ALA A 571 -11.38 22.39 20.10
N TYR A 572 -10.12 22.00 20.33
CA TYR A 572 -9.13 22.80 21.06
C TYR A 572 -8.84 24.14 20.36
N HIS A 573 -8.53 24.13 19.05
CA HIS A 573 -8.25 25.34 18.28
C HIS A 573 -9.48 26.26 18.17
N LEU A 574 -10.69 25.68 18.05
CA LEU A 574 -11.94 26.45 18.10
C LEU A 574 -12.04 27.26 19.40
N GLY A 575 -11.72 26.67 20.54
CA GLY A 575 -11.78 27.34 21.84
C GLY A 575 -10.79 28.50 21.98
N ARG A 576 -9.62 28.38 21.34
CA ARG A 576 -8.59 29.42 21.32
C ARG A 576 -8.96 30.58 20.40
N LEU A 577 -9.33 30.28 19.16
CA LEU A 577 -9.64 31.28 18.15
C LEU A 577 -10.85 32.13 18.57
N LEU A 578 -11.87 31.52 19.17
CA LEU A 578 -13.01 32.24 19.75
C LEU A 578 -12.62 33.15 20.93
N GLY A 579 -11.56 32.82 21.67
CA GLY A 579 -11.04 33.67 22.75
C GLY A 579 -10.37 34.95 22.26
N ALA A 580 -9.86 34.95 21.02
CA ALA A 580 -9.20 36.10 20.41
C ALA A 580 -10.19 37.04 19.69
N GLU A 581 -11.31 36.52 19.20
CA GLU A 581 -12.25 37.26 18.32
C GLU A 581 -13.67 37.46 18.88
N SER A 582 -14.01 36.94 20.06
CA SER A 582 -15.41 37.01 20.55
C SER A 582 -15.85 38.39 21.03
N GLU A 583 -17.10 38.75 20.68
CA GLU A 583 -17.93 39.60 21.54
C GLU A 583 -18.05 38.92 22.91
N LYS A 584 -17.66 39.63 23.98
CA LYS A 584 -17.69 39.10 25.35
C LYS A 584 -19.03 38.44 25.68
N GLY A 585 -19.04 37.11 25.82
CA GLY A 585 -20.14 36.36 26.47
C GLY A 585 -20.91 35.33 25.63
N VAL A 586 -20.60 35.12 24.35
CA VAL A 586 -21.27 34.09 23.52
C VAL A 586 -20.45 32.81 23.47
N GLN A 587 -20.95 31.73 24.10
CA GLN A 587 -20.36 30.40 24.02
C GLN A 587 -20.86 29.64 22.79
N ARG A 588 -19.96 29.00 22.04
CA ARG A 588 -20.32 28.11 20.92
C ARG A 588 -20.51 26.68 21.39
N LYS A 589 -21.54 26.01 20.89
CA LYS A 589 -21.90 24.64 21.25
C LYS A 589 -21.29 23.65 20.26
N ILE A 590 -20.43 22.76 20.75
CA ILE A 590 -19.74 21.75 19.96
C ILE A 590 -20.14 20.36 20.45
N VAL A 591 -20.41 19.47 19.50
CA VAL A 591 -20.58 18.05 19.77
C VAL A 591 -19.50 17.26 19.03
N ILE A 592 -18.80 16.38 19.74
CA ILE A 592 -17.85 15.42 19.18
C ILE A 592 -18.49 14.04 19.25
N LEU A 593 -18.64 13.37 18.10
CA LEU A 593 -19.19 12.02 18.00
C LEU A 593 -18.09 11.04 17.60
N ASP A 594 -17.94 9.93 18.33
CA ASP A 594 -17.04 8.85 17.96
C ASP A 594 -17.80 7.53 17.81
N ALA A 595 -17.48 6.77 16.77
CA ALA A 595 -18.08 5.46 16.52
C ALA A 595 -17.67 4.41 17.58
N ARG A 596 -16.49 4.56 18.17
CA ARG A 596 -15.91 3.63 19.16
C ARG A 596 -15.57 4.38 20.47
N GLU A 597 -14.66 3.83 21.25
CA GLU A 597 -14.17 4.45 22.48
C GLU A 597 -13.30 5.68 22.19
N PHE A 598 -13.15 6.58 23.16
CA PHE A 598 -12.37 7.80 22.98
C PHE A 598 -10.95 7.51 22.50
N CYS A 599 -10.53 8.16 21.40
CA CYS A 599 -9.15 8.09 20.90
C CYS A 599 -8.65 6.67 20.55
N CYS A 600 -9.55 5.72 20.26
CA CYS A 600 -9.20 4.31 20.02
C CYS A 600 -8.90 3.92 18.56
N ASN A 601 -9.04 4.85 17.60
CA ASN A 601 -8.69 4.65 16.20
C ASN A 601 -7.42 5.40 15.86
N GLU A 602 -6.45 4.77 15.19
CA GLU A 602 -5.24 5.32 14.52
C GLU A 602 -4.35 6.30 15.31
N THR A 603 -4.75 6.73 16.51
CA THR A 603 -3.88 7.52 17.38
C THR A 603 -2.66 6.73 17.83
N ASP A 604 -2.62 5.43 17.56
CA ASP A 604 -1.58 4.51 17.99
C ASP A 604 -0.39 4.41 17.04
N LEU A 605 -0.32 5.28 16.03
CA LEU A 605 0.75 5.26 15.04
C LEU A 605 1.64 6.50 15.11
N TYR A 606 2.89 6.23 15.46
CA TYR A 606 4.07 7.05 15.22
C TYR A 606 4.30 8.34 16.02
N GLN A 607 5.59 8.69 16.03
CA GLN A 607 6.25 9.80 16.68
C GLN A 607 5.79 11.15 16.11
N ALA A 608 5.88 12.22 16.90
CA ALA A 608 5.80 13.57 16.37
C ALA A 608 7.12 13.86 15.62
N LEU A 609 7.16 13.48 14.35
CA LEU A 609 8.26 13.80 13.45
C LEU A 609 7.98 15.11 12.74
N ALA A 610 8.93 16.01 12.86
CA ALA A 610 9.19 17.02 11.86
C ALA A 610 9.91 16.34 10.68
N GLN A 611 9.17 15.64 9.80
CA GLN A 611 9.70 15.37 8.47
C GLN A 611 9.38 16.61 7.61
N GLN A 612 10.43 17.33 7.24
CA GLN A 612 10.35 18.50 6.36
C GLN A 612 10.38 18.13 4.87
N GLU A 613 10.50 16.85 4.47
CA GLU A 613 11.25 16.56 3.23
C GLU A 613 10.73 15.47 2.28
N GLU A 614 9.47 15.06 2.30
CA GLU A 614 8.95 14.28 1.16
C GLU A 614 7.85 15.06 0.44
N MET A 615 8.27 16.05 -0.36
CA MET A 615 7.48 16.58 -1.48
C MET A 615 8.40 17.00 -2.63
N GLU A 616 8.70 16.06 -3.52
CA GLU A 616 9.04 16.39 -4.91
C GLU A 616 7.78 16.93 -5.60
N ASP A 617 7.66 18.26 -5.69
CA ASP A 617 7.19 19.03 -6.87
C ASP A 617 6.59 20.43 -6.56
N THR A 618 6.56 20.90 -5.30
CA THR A 618 6.11 22.30 -5.07
C THR A 618 6.84 23.01 -3.93
N LEU A 619 7.45 24.14 -4.28
CA LEU A 619 8.14 25.11 -3.42
C LEU A 619 7.22 25.66 -2.29
N HIS A 620 7.76 25.77 -1.06
CA HIS A 620 7.27 26.48 0.16
C HIS A 620 6.13 25.86 1.02
N PRO A 621 5.99 26.19 2.33
CA PRO A 621 6.91 26.02 3.47
C PRO A 621 6.21 25.21 4.61
N ALA A 622 6.06 23.89 4.48
CA ALA A 622 5.46 23.05 5.54
C ALA A 622 6.28 23.03 6.86
N SER A 623 7.52 23.52 6.84
CA SER A 623 8.41 23.61 8.01
C SER A 623 7.92 24.59 9.08
N SER A 624 7.20 25.65 8.69
CA SER A 624 6.71 26.67 9.62
C SER A 624 5.42 26.27 10.34
N ALA A 625 4.71 25.23 9.90
CA ALA A 625 3.58 24.65 10.63
C ALA A 625 4.03 23.87 11.89
N ILE A 626 5.25 23.32 11.82
CA ILE A 626 5.85 22.49 12.87
C ILE A 626 6.53 23.36 13.94
N HIS A 627 6.89 24.61 13.61
CA HIS A 627 7.61 25.49 14.52
C HIS A 627 6.75 26.04 15.70
N PRO A 628 5.48 26.47 15.49
CA PRO A 628 4.56 26.85 16.57
C PRO A 628 4.20 25.67 17.47
N SER A 629 3.99 24.47 16.89
CA SER A 629 3.70 23.26 17.68
C SER A 629 4.90 22.85 18.55
N ARG A 630 6.15 23.02 18.09
CA ARG A 630 7.36 22.78 18.92
C ARG A 630 7.42 23.66 20.17
N THR A 631 7.06 24.94 20.08
CA THR A 631 7.08 25.85 21.23
C THR A 631 5.96 25.52 22.22
N GLU A 632 4.75 25.25 21.73
CA GLU A 632 3.61 24.88 22.59
C GLU A 632 3.75 23.49 23.22
N LEU A 633 4.38 22.54 22.52
CA LEU A 633 4.72 21.21 23.04
C LEU A 633 5.86 21.29 24.09
N ARG A 634 6.86 22.16 23.88
CA ARG A 634 7.95 22.42 24.85
C ARG A 634 7.45 22.98 26.16
N GLU A 635 6.50 23.92 26.14
CA GLU A 635 5.90 24.44 27.38
C GLU A 635 5.14 23.38 28.18
N ARG A 636 4.80 22.24 27.54
CA ARG A 636 4.03 21.12 28.09
C ARG A 636 4.87 19.88 28.42
N GLU A 637 6.20 19.96 28.34
CA GLU A 637 7.15 18.91 28.76
C GLU A 637 7.06 18.54 30.26
N ARG A 638 6.27 19.26 31.05
CA ARG A 638 6.14 19.03 32.51
C ARG A 638 5.24 17.87 32.91
N GLU A 639 4.46 17.32 31.98
CA GLU A 639 3.67 16.11 32.20
C GLU A 639 4.31 14.97 31.40
N GLU A 640 4.35 13.75 31.95
CA GLU A 640 5.04 12.54 31.45
C GLU A 640 4.56 12.00 30.07
N ASN A 641 3.96 12.87 29.25
CA ASN A 641 3.22 12.60 28.03
C ASN A 641 4.03 12.87 26.76
N ILE A 642 5.06 13.72 26.81
CA ILE A 642 5.92 14.10 25.68
C ILE A 642 7.37 13.92 26.09
N CYS A 643 8.16 13.25 25.26
CA CYS A 643 9.59 13.04 25.45
C CYS A 643 10.36 13.67 24.30
N ALA A 644 11.14 14.69 24.63
CA ALA A 644 12.13 15.25 23.72
C ALA A 644 13.20 14.20 23.40
N GLY A 645 13.54 14.10 22.12
CA GLY A 645 14.53 13.17 21.60
C GLY A 645 15.10 13.66 20.28
N LYS A 646 15.61 12.70 19.50
CA LYS A 646 16.08 12.90 18.13
C LYS A 646 15.50 11.78 17.30
N LEU A 647 15.16 12.06 16.06
CA LEU A 647 14.88 11.03 15.07
C LEU A 647 16.21 10.66 14.44
N ARG A 648 16.46 9.37 14.34
CA ARG A 648 17.59 8.81 13.63
C ARG A 648 17.09 7.96 12.48
N ARG A 649 17.65 8.17 11.31
CA ARG A 649 17.44 7.28 10.17
C ARG A 649 18.70 6.47 9.97
N ARG A 650 18.53 5.16 9.86
CA ARG A 650 19.55 4.24 9.39
C ARG A 650 19.32 4.00 7.90
N PHE A 651 20.33 4.26 7.08
CA PHE A 651 20.28 3.89 5.67
C PHE A 651 20.70 2.43 5.51
N HIS A 652 19.81 1.61 4.96
CA HIS A 652 20.08 0.21 4.72
C HIS A 652 20.98 0.00 3.49
N GLU A 653 20.79 0.83 2.46
CA GLU A 653 21.45 0.73 1.17
C GLU A 653 21.93 2.11 0.68
N GLU A 654 22.98 2.12 -0.14
CA GLU A 654 23.48 3.36 -0.77
C GLU A 654 22.42 4.08 -1.62
N ALA A 655 21.43 3.34 -2.14
CA ALA A 655 20.33 3.92 -2.91
C ALA A 655 19.38 4.76 -2.03
N GLU A 656 19.12 4.30 -0.81
CA GLU A 656 18.30 5.01 0.18
C GLU A 656 19.00 6.30 0.64
N GLU A 657 20.29 6.19 0.97
CA GLU A 657 21.11 7.35 1.33
C GLU A 657 21.15 8.37 0.19
N ARG A 658 21.33 7.92 -1.06
CA ARG A 658 21.39 8.80 -2.23
C ARG A 658 20.07 9.52 -2.47
N SER A 659 18.94 8.79 -2.41
CA SER A 659 17.60 9.37 -2.57
C SER A 659 17.39 10.47 -1.54
N PHE A 660 17.64 10.16 -0.27
CA PHE A 660 17.46 11.13 0.81
C PHE A 660 18.36 12.36 0.65
N MET A 661 19.62 12.16 0.24
CA MET A 661 20.55 13.26 -0.01
C MET A 661 20.14 14.15 -1.20
N GLU A 662 19.37 13.62 -2.14
CA GLU A 662 18.79 14.36 -3.26
C GLU A 662 17.61 15.21 -2.78
N ASP A 663 16.69 14.62 -2.03
CA ASP A 663 15.56 15.31 -1.39
C ASP A 663 16.04 16.46 -0.51
N TYR A 664 17.05 16.21 0.33
CA TYR A 664 17.67 17.22 1.19
C TYR A 664 18.22 18.42 0.40
N LYS A 665 18.88 18.16 -0.74
CA LYS A 665 19.41 19.24 -1.60
C LYS A 665 18.29 20.00 -2.28
N ASN A 666 17.26 19.30 -2.74
CA ASN A 666 16.09 19.90 -3.38
C ASN A 666 15.34 20.81 -2.39
N ALA A 667 15.20 20.37 -1.13
CA ALA A 667 14.61 21.14 -0.06
C ALA A 667 15.37 22.44 0.27
N ILE A 668 16.70 22.36 0.43
CA ILE A 668 17.55 23.55 0.60
C ILE A 668 17.44 24.49 -0.60
N ALA A 669 17.49 23.96 -1.83
CA ALA A 669 17.34 24.75 -3.05
C ALA A 669 15.96 25.42 -3.13
N GLY A 670 14.93 24.77 -2.58
CA GLY A 670 13.57 25.30 -2.44
C GLY A 670 13.38 26.30 -1.29
N GLY A 671 14.45 26.72 -0.62
CA GLY A 671 14.40 27.73 0.44
C GLY A 671 14.04 27.19 1.83
N MET A 672 14.08 25.87 2.05
CA MET A 672 13.89 25.31 3.38
C MET A 672 15.13 25.52 4.26
N VAL A 673 14.90 25.84 5.54
CA VAL A 673 15.96 25.89 6.56
C VAL A 673 16.00 24.54 7.26
N LEU A 674 17.12 23.83 7.15
CA LEU A 674 17.30 22.45 7.63
C LEU A 674 18.57 22.28 8.47
N GLU A 675 18.95 23.32 9.22
CA GLU A 675 20.18 23.35 10.03
C GLU A 675 20.19 22.27 11.14
N ASP A 676 19.02 21.75 11.51
CA ASP A 676 18.83 20.70 12.51
C ASP A 676 19.16 19.28 11.96
N VAL A 677 19.20 19.10 10.64
CA VAL A 677 19.50 17.80 10.00
C VAL A 677 21.01 17.59 9.92
N LYS A 678 21.49 16.47 10.45
CA LYS A 678 22.91 16.12 10.42
C LYS A 678 23.14 14.69 9.94
N PHE A 679 23.97 14.55 8.93
CA PHE A 679 24.42 13.27 8.41
C PHE A 679 25.54 12.69 9.27
N LEU A 680 25.50 11.38 9.45
CA LEU A 680 26.39 10.59 10.29
C LEU A 680 27.04 9.51 9.45
N ASP A 681 28.36 9.45 9.47
CA ASP A 681 29.09 8.36 8.83
C ASP A 681 28.93 7.05 9.61
N ARG A 682 29.31 5.95 8.94
CA ARG A 682 29.21 4.58 9.46
C ARG A 682 29.99 4.38 10.77
N ASP A 683 31.20 4.95 10.87
CA ASP A 683 32.04 4.81 12.07
C ASP A 683 31.43 5.52 13.27
N THR A 684 30.87 6.72 13.04
CA THR A 684 30.16 7.49 14.05
C THR A 684 28.91 6.75 14.49
N MET A 685 28.15 6.16 13.56
CA MET A 685 26.96 5.36 13.88
C MET A 685 27.30 4.12 14.72
N LEU A 686 28.36 3.41 14.33
CA LEU A 686 28.84 2.22 15.03
C LEU A 686 29.31 2.53 16.46
N GLN A 687 30.07 3.61 16.65
CA GLN A 687 30.65 3.99 17.95
C GLN A 687 29.64 4.67 18.88
N ALA A 688 28.84 5.59 18.36
CA ALA A 688 27.96 6.43 19.18
C ALA A 688 26.59 5.80 19.43
N TYR A 689 26.11 4.91 18.55
CA TYR A 689 24.71 4.46 18.58
C TYR A 689 24.58 2.94 18.61
N ALA A 690 25.04 2.37 19.73
CA ALA A 690 24.70 1.02 20.12
C ALA A 690 25.11 -0.08 19.12
N GLY A 691 26.14 0.18 18.29
CA GLY A 691 26.68 -0.80 17.35
C GLY A 691 25.92 -0.92 16.02
N VAL A 692 25.12 0.09 15.65
CA VAL A 692 24.44 0.13 14.35
C VAL A 692 25.47 0.37 13.23
N ASP A 693 25.76 -0.67 12.46
CA ASP A 693 26.77 -0.66 11.41
C ASP A 693 26.21 -0.18 10.05
N ALA A 694 25.92 1.12 9.94
CA ALA A 694 25.40 1.75 8.73
C ALA A 694 25.54 3.29 8.78
N PRO A 695 25.61 4.01 7.65
CA PRO A 695 25.47 5.46 7.66
C PRO A 695 24.04 5.87 8.06
N GLY A 696 23.87 7.12 8.46
CA GLY A 696 22.57 7.61 8.90
C GLY A 696 22.46 9.12 8.96
N MET A 697 21.36 9.58 9.52
CA MET A 697 21.17 10.98 9.87
C MET A 697 20.54 11.11 11.24
N TYR A 698 20.56 12.31 11.81
CA TYR A 698 19.62 12.69 12.85
C TYR A 698 19.01 14.06 12.63
N THR A 699 17.81 14.24 13.17
CA THR A 699 17.12 15.52 13.33
C THR A 699 16.44 15.56 14.71
N ASP A 700 16.13 16.74 15.22
CA ASP A 700 15.43 16.88 16.50
C ASP A 700 13.98 16.38 16.37
N SER A 701 13.50 15.58 17.34
CA SER A 701 12.16 14.99 17.29
C SER A 701 11.53 14.78 18.67
N TYR A 702 10.25 14.42 18.67
CA TYR A 702 9.49 14.16 19.89
C TYR A 702 8.72 12.85 19.80
N ASN A 703 8.73 12.11 20.91
CA ASN A 703 7.92 10.91 21.07
C ASN A 703 6.83 11.22 22.08
N LEU A 704 5.57 10.90 21.81
CA LEU A 704 4.46 11.23 22.70
C LEU A 704 3.59 10.01 23.00
N TRP A 705 2.83 10.06 24.09
CA TRP A 705 1.73 9.12 24.35
C TRP A 705 0.45 9.68 23.74
N PRO A 706 -0.06 9.11 22.64
CA PRO A 706 -1.13 9.74 21.86
C PRO A 706 -2.41 9.95 22.66
N LEU A 707 -2.91 8.90 23.30
CA LEU A 707 -4.11 8.98 24.14
C LEU A 707 -4.01 10.04 25.25
N LYS A 708 -2.88 10.10 25.97
CA LYS A 708 -2.70 11.08 27.06
C LYS A 708 -2.64 12.51 26.51
N PHE A 709 -1.96 12.71 25.38
CA PHE A 709 -1.93 14.01 24.70
C PHE A 709 -3.34 14.46 24.28
N VAL A 710 -4.10 13.59 23.63
CA VAL A 710 -5.48 13.89 23.19
C VAL A 710 -6.43 14.09 24.37
N SER A 711 -6.26 13.33 25.46
CA SER A 711 -7.03 13.52 26.70
C SER A 711 -6.78 14.90 27.30
N ASN A 712 -5.52 15.34 27.40
CA ASN A 712 -5.17 16.68 27.88
C ASN A 712 -5.77 17.79 26.99
N LEU A 713 -5.71 17.65 25.66
CA LEU A 713 -6.37 18.59 24.74
C LEU A 713 -7.89 18.64 24.96
N TYR A 714 -8.52 17.50 25.19
CA TYR A 714 -9.96 17.44 25.46
C TYR A 714 -10.32 18.08 26.81
N GLU A 715 -9.52 17.88 27.86
CA GLU A 715 -9.71 18.53 29.16
C GLU A 715 -9.62 20.06 29.04
N LEU A 716 -8.63 20.58 28.32
CA LEU A 716 -8.50 22.02 28.04
C LEU A 716 -9.67 22.56 27.23
N THR A 717 -10.13 21.80 26.25
CA THR A 717 -11.31 22.14 25.45
C THR A 717 -12.56 22.21 26.31
N SER A 718 -12.73 21.24 27.23
CA SER A 718 -13.88 21.16 28.14
C SER A 718 -13.86 22.24 29.22
N ALA A 719 -12.67 22.72 29.60
CA ALA A 719 -12.47 23.81 30.55
C ALA A 719 -12.57 25.21 29.91
N SER A 720 -12.66 25.31 28.58
CA SER A 720 -12.72 26.58 27.87
C SER A 720 -13.97 27.38 28.20
N ALA A 721 -13.81 28.66 28.58
CA ALA A 721 -14.94 29.55 28.83
C ALA A 721 -15.70 29.97 27.57
N ASN A 722 -15.14 29.71 26.38
CA ASN A 722 -15.70 30.12 25.08
C ASN A 722 -16.50 29.02 24.39
N LEU A 723 -16.42 27.78 24.89
CA LEU A 723 -17.05 26.60 24.29
C LEU A 723 -17.90 25.86 25.31
N THR A 724 -19.03 25.34 24.83
CA THR A 724 -19.74 24.26 25.51
C THR A 724 -19.57 22.99 24.69
N THR A 725 -18.79 22.03 25.19
CA THR A 725 -18.43 20.81 24.45
C THR A 725 -19.13 19.59 25.04
N LYS A 726 -19.67 18.71 24.18
CA LYS A 726 -20.14 17.36 24.55
C LYS A 726 -19.45 16.31 23.69
N LEU A 727 -18.82 15.33 24.33
CA LEU A 727 -18.29 14.14 23.69
C LEU A 727 -19.28 12.98 23.85
N HIS A 728 -19.57 12.28 22.75
CA HIS A 728 -20.33 11.05 22.73
C HIS A 728 -19.55 9.95 22.00
N THR A 729 -18.96 9.05 22.77
CA THR A 729 -18.33 7.81 22.29
C THR A 729 -19.38 6.73 22.01
N LEU A 730 -18.99 5.64 21.33
CA LEU A 730 -19.86 4.52 20.97
C LEU A 730 -21.14 4.97 20.21
N THR A 731 -21.00 6.02 19.41
CA THR A 731 -22.08 6.75 18.74
C THR A 731 -21.73 6.97 17.27
N PRO A 732 -21.78 5.90 16.44
CA PRO A 732 -21.47 6.01 15.02
C PRO A 732 -22.49 6.92 14.31
N VAL A 733 -21.97 7.88 13.55
CA VAL A 733 -22.76 8.62 12.57
C VAL A 733 -22.95 7.73 11.35
N ILE A 734 -24.21 7.52 10.96
CA ILE A 734 -24.59 6.61 9.88
C ILE A 734 -24.98 7.36 8.59
N SER A 735 -25.38 8.62 8.69
CA SER A 735 -25.66 9.46 7.52
C SER A 735 -25.68 10.94 7.90
N ILE A 736 -25.47 11.80 6.90
CA ILE A 736 -25.55 13.25 7.01
C ILE A 736 -26.46 13.76 5.89
N THR A 737 -27.47 14.55 6.25
CA THR A 737 -28.46 15.09 5.31
C THR A 737 -28.70 16.56 5.58
N ILE A 738 -29.21 17.30 4.60
CA ILE A 738 -29.64 18.68 4.80
C ILE A 738 -31.00 18.71 5.51
N SER A 739 -31.21 19.66 6.43
CA SER A 739 -32.49 19.82 7.13
C SER A 739 -33.59 20.26 6.17
N GLU A 740 -34.70 19.51 6.10
CA GLU A 740 -35.87 19.85 5.29
C GLU A 740 -36.80 20.90 5.95
N LEU A 741 -36.59 21.21 7.24
CA LEU A 741 -37.37 22.22 7.96
C LEU A 741 -36.92 23.63 7.54
N PRO A 742 -37.87 24.54 7.21
CA PRO A 742 -37.52 25.91 6.84
C PRO A 742 -36.77 26.58 7.99
N ALA A 743 -35.63 27.21 7.66
CA ALA A 743 -34.96 28.13 8.55
C ALA A 743 -36.00 29.05 9.20
N THR A 744 -36.04 29.12 10.52
CA THR A 744 -36.77 30.19 11.21
C THR A 744 -36.28 31.51 10.64
N ALA A 745 -37.17 32.51 10.55
CA ALA A 745 -36.95 33.79 9.84
C ALA A 745 -35.76 34.65 10.34
N SER A 746 -34.88 34.11 11.19
CA SER A 746 -33.71 34.74 11.77
C SER A 746 -32.37 34.03 11.45
N ASP A 747 -32.34 32.90 10.72
CA ASP A 747 -31.11 32.11 10.49
C ASP A 747 -31.00 31.66 9.02
N GLU A 748 -30.44 32.50 8.12
CA GLU A 748 -30.32 32.23 6.67
C GLU A 748 -29.34 31.08 6.30
N THR A 749 -28.78 30.35 7.26
CA THR A 749 -27.77 29.30 6.99
C THR A 749 -28.37 27.90 6.91
N ASP A 750 -28.08 27.18 5.82
CA ASP A 750 -28.37 25.74 5.66
C ASP A 750 -27.88 24.92 6.86
N ARG A 751 -28.74 24.08 7.43
CA ARG A 751 -28.43 23.20 8.56
C ARG A 751 -28.24 21.75 8.10
N TRP A 752 -27.30 21.06 8.72
CA TRP A 752 -27.03 19.65 8.51
C TRP A 752 -27.61 18.82 9.66
N VAL A 753 -28.07 17.62 9.34
CA VAL A 753 -28.59 16.63 10.29
C VAL A 753 -27.67 15.42 10.24
N ALA A 754 -26.95 15.16 11.34
CA ALA A 754 -26.16 13.95 11.54
C ALA A 754 -27.02 12.91 12.26
N THR A 755 -27.26 11.78 11.60
CA THR A 755 -28.09 10.69 12.13
C THR A 755 -27.21 9.61 12.74
N THR A 756 -27.61 9.13 13.92
CA THR A 756 -26.99 8.02 14.65
C THR A 756 -28.07 7.03 15.11
N LEU A 757 -27.69 5.87 15.62
CA LEU A 757 -28.64 4.92 16.22
C LEU A 757 -29.27 5.43 17.53
N ARG A 758 -28.66 6.43 18.16
CA ARG A 758 -29.14 7.05 19.42
C ARG A 758 -30.04 8.27 19.19
N GLY A 759 -30.29 8.63 17.92
CA GLY A 759 -31.02 9.83 17.52
C GLY A 759 -30.25 10.66 16.50
N SER A 760 -30.88 11.74 16.03
CA SER A 760 -30.26 12.70 15.11
C SER A 760 -29.98 14.02 15.81
N LEU A 761 -28.95 14.73 15.37
CA LEU A 761 -28.62 16.07 15.83
C LEU A 761 -28.52 17.03 14.64
N SER A 762 -28.93 18.28 14.83
CA SER A 762 -28.85 19.32 13.80
C SER A 762 -27.76 20.35 14.13
N CYS A 763 -26.84 20.59 13.21
CA CYS A 763 -25.75 21.56 13.34
C CYS A 763 -25.60 22.48 12.12
N LYS A 764 -24.88 23.59 12.28
CA LYS A 764 -24.56 24.54 11.18
C LYS A 764 -23.34 24.10 10.37
N VAL A 765 -22.35 23.50 11.05
CA VAL A 765 -21.11 23.00 10.46
C VAL A 765 -20.90 21.54 10.83
N VAL A 766 -20.50 20.73 9.86
CA VAL A 766 -20.05 19.35 10.05
C VAL A 766 -18.56 19.29 9.74
N ILE A 767 -17.78 18.67 10.62
CA ILE A 767 -16.35 18.48 10.39
C ILE A 767 -16.03 16.99 10.43
N HIS A 768 -15.52 16.46 9.32
CA HIS A 768 -15.11 15.07 9.16
C HIS A 768 -13.65 14.91 9.59
N ALA A 769 -13.43 14.22 10.70
CA ALA A 769 -12.13 13.91 11.27
C ALA A 769 -11.95 12.40 11.49
N THR A 770 -12.49 11.59 10.56
CA THR A 770 -12.56 10.12 10.63
C THR A 770 -11.43 9.40 9.87
N ASN A 771 -10.44 10.15 9.38
CA ASN A 771 -9.30 9.68 8.59
C ASN A 771 -9.62 8.57 7.58
N ALA A 772 -9.11 7.34 7.78
CA ALA A 772 -9.32 6.18 6.91
C ALA A 772 -10.80 5.85 6.64
N TYR A 773 -11.68 6.20 7.59
CA TYR A 773 -13.10 5.92 7.53
C TYR A 773 -13.91 7.04 6.86
N ALA A 774 -13.26 8.11 6.39
CA ALA A 774 -13.93 9.27 5.78
C ALA A 774 -14.86 8.88 4.63
N SER A 775 -14.46 7.91 3.80
CA SER A 775 -15.23 7.51 2.61
C SER A 775 -16.56 6.80 2.92
N TYR A 776 -16.80 6.39 4.18
CA TYR A 776 -18.09 5.85 4.63
C TYR A 776 -19.19 6.91 4.57
N LEU A 777 -18.92 8.12 5.06
CA LEU A 777 -19.85 9.26 4.99
C LEU A 777 -19.65 10.12 3.73
N LEU A 778 -18.47 10.04 3.11
CA LEU A 778 -18.08 10.82 1.93
C LEU A 778 -17.66 9.91 0.76
N PRO A 779 -18.61 9.25 0.06
CA PRO A 779 -18.31 8.32 -1.02
C PRO A 779 -17.43 8.89 -2.14
N GLN A 780 -17.41 10.20 -2.34
CA GLN A 780 -16.57 10.87 -3.32
C GLN A 780 -15.06 10.81 -3.01
N LEU A 781 -14.68 10.46 -1.77
CA LEU A 781 -13.29 10.33 -1.34
C LEU A 781 -12.76 8.89 -1.41
N ARG A 782 -13.54 7.93 -1.93
CA ARG A 782 -13.15 6.50 -2.00
C ARG A 782 -11.84 6.26 -2.73
N ASP A 783 -11.62 6.96 -3.84
CA ASP A 783 -10.40 6.83 -4.64
C ASP A 783 -9.33 7.86 -4.24
N GLN A 784 -9.60 8.67 -3.21
CA GLN A 784 -8.69 9.70 -2.71
C GLN A 784 -8.04 9.29 -1.39
N ILE A 785 -8.79 8.65 -0.48
CA ILE A 785 -8.30 8.17 0.83
C ILE A 785 -8.45 6.66 0.88
N ILE A 786 -7.32 5.96 0.82
CA ILE A 786 -7.22 4.51 0.83
C ILE A 786 -7.01 4.03 2.27
N PRO A 787 -7.93 3.27 2.85
CA PRO A 787 -7.71 2.69 4.17
C PRO A 787 -6.60 1.65 4.12
N THR A 788 -5.67 1.68 5.06
CA THR A 788 -4.49 0.80 5.06
C THR A 788 -4.19 0.32 6.47
N ARG A 789 -4.15 -0.99 6.72
CA ARG A 789 -3.86 -1.51 8.07
C ARG A 789 -2.36 -1.38 8.41
N GLY A 790 -2.07 -0.80 9.56
CA GLY A 790 -0.75 -0.77 10.19
C GLY A 790 -0.72 -1.72 11.38
N GLN A 791 0.47 -2.21 11.73
CA GLN A 791 0.69 -3.09 12.87
C GLN A 791 1.85 -2.59 13.74
N MET A 792 1.69 -2.78 15.04
CA MET A 792 2.60 -2.33 16.09
C MET A 792 2.92 -3.48 17.02
N PHE A 793 4.11 -3.43 17.59
CA PHE A 793 4.73 -4.48 18.39
C PHE A 793 5.46 -3.85 19.57
N ALA A 794 5.13 -4.27 20.79
CA ALA A 794 5.80 -3.82 22.02
C ALA A 794 6.73 -4.92 22.54
N VAL A 795 7.99 -4.57 22.77
CA VAL A 795 9.03 -5.52 23.19
C VAL A 795 9.98 -4.91 24.22
N ARG A 796 10.43 -5.72 25.18
CA ARG A 796 11.40 -5.31 26.19
C ARG A 796 12.82 -5.46 25.68
N ALA A 797 13.62 -4.41 25.80
CA ALA A 797 15.04 -4.49 25.55
C ALA A 797 15.77 -5.06 26.78
N LYS A 798 16.90 -5.74 26.60
CA LYS A 798 17.76 -6.26 27.67
C LYS A 798 18.90 -5.28 28.00
N THR A 799 18.59 -3.99 28.13
CA THR A 799 19.62 -2.98 28.35
C THR A 799 19.11 -1.72 29.02
N SER A 800 20.02 -0.82 29.43
CA SER A 800 19.65 0.44 30.07
C SER A 800 18.94 1.40 29.11
N LEU A 801 17.97 2.18 29.59
CA LEU A 801 17.39 3.29 28.81
C LEU A 801 18.47 4.32 28.43
N ASP A 802 19.50 4.47 29.26
CA ASP A 802 20.67 5.30 28.94
C ASP A 802 21.46 4.77 27.74
N ARG A 803 21.51 3.45 27.55
CA ARG A 803 22.20 2.81 26.41
C ARG A 803 21.36 2.78 25.13
N LEU A 804 20.03 2.68 25.25
CA LEU A 804 19.12 2.84 24.10
C LEU A 804 18.96 4.30 23.68
N GLU A 805 19.12 5.20 24.66
CA GLU A 805 18.79 6.61 24.58
C GLU A 805 17.29 6.82 24.28
N ARG A 806 16.76 8.05 24.39
CA ARG A 806 15.32 8.32 24.20
C ARG A 806 14.95 8.65 22.74
N HIS A 807 15.77 8.17 21.81
CA HIS A 807 15.66 8.54 20.40
C HIS A 807 14.64 7.69 19.66
N ALA A 808 14.00 8.37 18.72
CA ALA A 808 13.22 7.78 17.66
C ALA A 808 14.14 7.20 16.59
N TRP A 809 13.74 6.08 16.00
CA TRP A 809 14.47 5.44 14.92
C TRP A 809 13.56 5.10 13.75
N GLN A 810 14.12 5.19 12.55
CA GLN A 810 13.56 4.73 11.28
C GLN A 810 14.63 3.96 10.49
N ALA A 811 14.20 2.97 9.73
CA ALA A 811 15.04 2.20 8.83
C ALA A 811 14.22 1.66 7.65
N ASN A 812 14.95 1.18 6.63
CA ASN A 812 14.38 0.41 5.50
C ASN A 812 13.26 1.19 4.80
N TRP A 813 13.56 2.38 4.28
CA TRP A 813 12.58 3.21 3.56
C TRP A 813 11.32 3.52 4.40
N ASP A 814 11.50 3.78 5.69
CA ASP A 814 10.43 4.02 6.68
C ASP A 814 9.48 2.85 6.96
N TYR A 815 9.79 1.66 6.43
CA TYR A 815 9.03 0.46 6.72
C TYR A 815 9.26 -0.06 8.13
N GLU A 816 10.35 0.27 8.84
CA GLU A 816 10.48 -0.03 10.27
C GLU A 816 10.85 1.18 11.10
N TYR A 817 10.26 1.24 12.30
CA TYR A 817 10.45 2.35 13.21
C TYR A 817 10.23 1.97 14.64
N TRP A 818 11.02 2.55 15.53
CA TRP A 818 10.92 2.23 16.93
C TRP A 818 11.36 3.37 17.83
N PHE A 819 10.89 3.32 19.07
CA PHE A 819 11.35 4.21 20.13
C PHE A 819 11.14 3.57 21.50
N PRO A 820 12.07 3.77 22.44
CA PRO A 820 11.89 3.33 23.81
C PRO A 820 10.95 4.26 24.56
N ARG A 821 10.13 3.68 25.44
CA ARG A 821 9.31 4.38 26.41
C ARG A 821 10.17 4.76 27.63
N PRO A 822 9.95 5.95 28.20
CA PRO A 822 10.44 6.27 29.55
C PRO A 822 9.88 5.23 30.54
N GLU A 823 10.73 4.58 31.32
CA GLU A 823 10.25 3.84 32.49
C GLU A 823 10.33 4.67 33.77
N GLU A 824 9.34 4.43 34.64
CA GLU A 824 9.25 4.88 36.02
C GLU A 824 10.18 4.03 36.91
N LYS A 825 10.99 4.69 37.74
CA LYS A 825 11.75 3.98 38.77
C LYS A 825 10.78 3.28 39.71
N SER A 826 10.90 1.96 39.86
CA SER A 826 10.28 1.25 40.99
C SER A 826 10.77 1.89 42.29
N THR A 827 9.86 2.45 43.09
CA THR A 827 10.18 3.08 44.38
C THR A 827 10.60 2.05 45.43
N ASP A 828 10.36 0.75 45.19
CA ASP A 828 10.35 -0.26 46.25
C ASP A 828 11.47 -1.32 46.13
N SER A 829 12.07 -1.52 44.95
CA SER A 829 13.01 -2.64 44.73
C SER A 829 14.44 -2.23 44.33
N GLY A 830 14.66 -1.03 43.80
CA GLY A 830 15.96 -0.61 43.28
C GLY A 830 16.47 -1.44 42.09
N GLU A 831 15.68 -2.40 41.58
CA GLU A 831 16.03 -3.24 40.43
C GLU A 831 15.66 -2.56 39.11
N TYR A 832 16.47 -2.84 38.09
CA TYR A 832 16.34 -2.31 36.74
C TYR A 832 15.20 -3.02 36.00
N HIS A 833 14.08 -2.33 35.76
CA HIS A 833 13.11 -2.81 34.78
C HIS A 833 13.71 -2.61 33.37
N PRO A 834 13.60 -3.61 32.48
CA PRO A 834 14.04 -3.44 31.10
C PRO A 834 13.08 -2.53 30.34
N PRO A 835 13.56 -1.57 29.53
CA PRO A 835 12.74 -0.54 28.95
C PRO A 835 11.87 -1.11 27.84
N LEU A 836 10.61 -0.67 27.78
CA LEU A 836 9.69 -1.07 26.72
C LEU A 836 10.02 -0.29 25.44
N VAL A 837 10.15 -0.99 24.32
CA VAL A 837 10.33 -0.41 22.99
C VAL A 837 9.06 -0.64 22.20
N ILE A 838 8.51 0.44 21.66
CA ILE A 838 7.42 0.39 20.70
C ILE A 838 8.04 0.35 19.32
N LEU A 839 7.72 -0.69 18.55
CA LEU A 839 8.18 -0.96 17.20
C LEU A 839 6.95 -1.05 16.29
N GLY A 840 7.02 -0.51 15.07
CA GLY A 840 5.96 -0.66 14.10
C GLY A 840 6.50 -0.78 12.69
N GLY A 841 5.58 -1.02 11.75
CA GLY A 841 5.88 -1.08 10.33
C GLY A 841 5.83 -2.50 9.76
N GLY A 842 6.81 -2.93 8.98
CA GLY A 842 6.91 -4.26 8.36
C GLY A 842 5.84 -4.56 7.31
N ARG A 843 5.12 -3.53 6.84
CA ARG A 843 3.96 -3.68 5.93
C ARG A 843 4.38 -4.11 4.51
N ASP A 844 5.62 -3.82 4.12
CA ASP A 844 6.27 -4.36 2.93
C ASP A 844 6.27 -5.90 2.89
N THR A 845 6.22 -6.57 4.04
CA THR A 845 6.17 -8.05 4.12
C THR A 845 4.76 -8.63 4.17
N ALA A 846 3.73 -7.79 4.27
CA ALA A 846 2.34 -8.22 4.44
C ALA A 846 1.80 -9.02 3.23
N GLY A 847 2.40 -8.85 2.05
CA GLY A 847 1.98 -9.46 0.78
C GLY A 847 1.61 -8.42 -0.29
N PRO A 848 1.10 -8.84 -1.46
CA PRO A 848 0.94 -8.01 -2.66
C PRO A 848 -0.02 -6.81 -2.52
N GLY A 849 -0.79 -6.74 -1.42
CA GLY A 849 -1.66 -5.60 -1.12
C GLY A 849 -1.06 -4.57 -0.17
N LEU A 850 0.07 -4.85 0.47
CA LEU A 850 0.66 -3.99 1.51
C LEU A 850 -0.38 -3.51 2.54
N GLU A 851 -1.33 -4.36 2.94
CA GLU A 851 -2.45 -4.01 3.82
C GLU A 851 -3.38 -2.86 3.35
N GLN A 852 -3.26 -2.42 2.09
CA GLN A 852 -4.17 -1.46 1.50
C GLN A 852 -5.56 -2.06 1.30
N TYR A 853 -6.57 -1.22 1.46
CA TYR A 853 -7.99 -1.58 1.51
C TYR A 853 -8.36 -2.56 2.63
N THR A 854 -7.44 -2.85 3.57
CA THR A 854 -7.74 -3.62 4.77
C THR A 854 -8.28 -2.70 5.86
N MET A 855 -9.51 -2.99 6.31
CA MET A 855 -10.21 -2.25 7.38
C MET A 855 -10.43 -3.08 8.64
N ASP A 856 -10.08 -4.36 8.61
CA ASP A 856 -10.25 -5.26 9.75
C ASP A 856 -9.03 -5.17 10.69
N ASP A 857 -9.16 -4.34 11.72
CA ASP A 857 -8.19 -4.20 12.80
C ASP A 857 -8.48 -5.14 13.99
N SER A 858 -9.32 -6.17 13.82
CA SER A 858 -9.54 -7.22 14.82
C SER A 858 -8.52 -8.37 14.75
N VAL A 859 -7.70 -8.40 13.70
CA VAL A 859 -6.75 -9.48 13.44
C VAL A 859 -5.37 -8.94 13.09
N LEU A 860 -4.34 -9.71 13.43
CA LEU A 860 -2.94 -9.44 13.08
C LEU A 860 -2.57 -10.08 11.73
N ASN A 861 -1.59 -9.52 11.03
CA ASN A 861 -0.95 -10.17 9.89
C ASN A 861 0.31 -10.91 10.35
N GLU A 862 0.30 -12.24 10.22
CA GLU A 862 1.40 -13.10 10.69
C GLU A 862 2.76 -12.80 10.03
N ARG A 863 2.79 -12.32 8.77
CA ARG A 863 4.05 -11.96 8.10
C ARG A 863 4.64 -10.71 8.72
N VAL A 864 3.80 -9.70 8.94
CA VAL A 864 4.19 -8.45 9.61
C VAL A 864 4.62 -8.75 11.05
N SER A 865 3.87 -9.61 11.76
CA SER A 865 4.24 -10.06 13.11
C SER A 865 5.63 -10.68 13.13
N ASN A 866 5.93 -11.58 12.20
CA ASN A 866 7.25 -12.21 12.11
C ASN A 866 8.35 -11.22 11.75
N THR A 867 8.09 -10.22 10.89
CA THR A 867 9.05 -9.16 10.59
C THR A 867 9.39 -8.34 11.84
N LEU A 868 8.37 -7.78 12.51
CA LEU A 868 8.55 -6.92 13.68
C LEU A 868 9.22 -7.69 14.83
N LYS A 869 8.80 -8.93 15.07
CA LYS A 869 9.38 -9.81 16.08
C LYS A 869 10.90 -10.01 15.93
N ASN A 870 11.37 -10.13 14.69
CA ASN A 870 12.77 -10.45 14.41
C ASN A 870 13.65 -9.21 14.14
N PHE A 871 13.05 -8.05 13.87
CA PHE A 871 13.76 -6.86 13.42
C PHE A 871 14.81 -6.36 14.42
N LEU A 872 14.42 -6.00 15.65
CA LEU A 872 15.35 -5.46 16.64
C LEU A 872 16.42 -6.48 17.11
N PRO A 873 16.09 -7.76 17.36
CA PRO A 873 17.10 -8.78 17.65
C PRO A 873 18.16 -8.92 16.55
N ASN A 874 17.76 -8.84 15.28
CA ASN A 874 18.68 -8.92 14.15
C ASN A 874 19.51 -7.65 13.98
N LEU A 875 18.87 -6.47 14.12
CA LEU A 875 19.55 -5.18 14.00
C LEU A 875 20.67 -5.02 15.04
N TYR A 876 20.44 -5.52 16.26
CA TYR A 876 21.37 -5.44 17.38
C TYR A 876 22.07 -6.77 17.68
N ALA A 877 22.18 -7.66 16.69
CA ALA A 877 22.81 -8.96 16.85
C ALA A 877 24.25 -8.83 17.40
N GLY A 878 24.58 -9.61 18.44
CA GLY A 878 25.90 -9.59 19.08
C GLY A 878 26.13 -8.47 20.11
N THR A 879 25.24 -7.49 20.22
CA THR A 879 25.34 -6.38 21.21
C THR A 879 24.78 -6.74 22.60
N GLY A 880 23.95 -7.79 22.66
CA GLY A 880 23.21 -8.21 23.84
C GLY A 880 22.04 -7.30 24.23
N MET A 881 21.65 -6.32 23.39
CA MET A 881 20.58 -5.36 23.71
C MET A 881 19.18 -5.92 23.57
N PHE A 882 18.99 -6.94 22.74
CA PHE A 882 17.73 -7.65 22.57
C PHE A 882 18.00 -9.15 22.59
N GLU A 883 17.09 -9.91 23.18
CA GLU A 883 17.08 -11.37 23.09
C GLU A 883 16.16 -11.83 21.96
N GLU A 884 16.24 -13.12 21.65
CA GLU A 884 15.24 -13.75 20.78
C GLU A 884 13.85 -13.58 21.42
N VAL A 885 13.01 -12.81 20.74
CA VAL A 885 11.64 -12.53 21.20
C VAL A 885 10.82 -13.79 20.97
N ARG A 886 10.21 -14.34 22.02
CA ARG A 886 9.28 -15.48 21.88
C ARG A 886 7.87 -15.00 21.60
N GLU A 887 7.41 -14.04 22.38
CA GLU A 887 6.09 -13.41 22.31
C GLU A 887 6.24 -11.90 22.55
N ALA A 888 5.37 -11.10 21.93
CA ALA A 888 5.28 -9.67 22.17
C ALA A 888 4.75 -9.39 23.58
N GLU A 889 5.12 -8.26 24.18
CA GLU A 889 4.42 -7.78 25.39
C GLU A 889 2.99 -7.36 25.03
N MET A 890 2.85 -6.66 23.90
CA MET A 890 1.58 -6.37 23.24
C MET A 890 1.80 -6.27 21.74
N GLU A 891 0.80 -6.64 20.96
CA GLU A 891 0.81 -6.51 19.50
C GLU A 891 -0.60 -6.14 19.05
N TRP A 892 -0.70 -5.14 18.16
CA TRP A 892 -1.99 -4.61 17.75
C TRP A 892 -1.93 -4.01 16.35
N THR A 893 -3.11 -3.84 15.75
CA THR A 893 -3.33 -3.20 14.46
C THR A 893 -4.17 -1.94 14.59
N GLY A 894 -4.00 -1.03 13.63
CA GLY A 894 -4.86 0.14 13.44
C GLY A 894 -5.00 0.47 11.96
N ILE A 895 -6.02 1.23 11.58
CA ILE A 895 -6.29 1.56 10.17
C ILE A 895 -5.88 3.00 9.86
N MET A 896 -5.00 3.16 8.87
CA MET A 896 -4.53 4.45 8.35
C MET A 896 -5.28 4.94 7.13
N GLY A 897 -5.40 6.27 6.98
CA GLY A 897 -5.91 6.90 5.76
C GLY A 897 -4.77 7.37 4.86
N PHE A 898 -4.47 6.63 3.80
CA PHE A 898 -3.46 7.02 2.80
C PHE A 898 -4.08 7.84 1.69
N ALA A 899 -3.67 9.10 1.55
CA ALA A 899 -4.08 9.90 0.41
C ALA A 899 -3.38 9.40 -0.85
N LYS A 900 -4.12 9.32 -1.96
CA LYS A 900 -3.64 8.74 -3.23
C LYS A 900 -2.43 9.48 -3.82
N ASP A 901 -2.33 10.78 -3.58
CA ASP A 901 -1.24 11.66 -3.99
C ASP A 901 -0.23 11.95 -2.87
N GLY A 902 -0.40 11.31 -1.71
CA GLY A 902 0.44 11.51 -0.53
C GLY A 902 0.11 12.76 0.28
N VAL A 903 -0.86 13.57 -0.14
CA VAL A 903 -1.17 14.88 0.47
C VAL A 903 -2.47 14.81 1.31
N PRO A 904 -2.50 15.37 2.53
CA PRO A 904 -3.73 15.44 3.32
C PRO A 904 -4.87 16.19 2.61
N VAL A 905 -6.09 15.69 2.76
CA VAL A 905 -7.31 16.33 2.26
C VAL A 905 -7.86 17.26 3.33
N VAL A 906 -7.69 18.59 3.15
CA VAL A 906 -8.04 19.61 4.15
C VAL A 906 -8.98 20.67 3.57
N GLY A 907 -10.02 21.04 4.32
CA GLY A 907 -10.88 22.20 4.01
C GLY A 907 -12.31 21.86 3.55
N PRO A 908 -12.99 22.75 2.81
CA PRO A 908 -14.40 22.61 2.47
C PRO A 908 -14.67 21.59 1.36
N LEU A 909 -15.75 20.80 1.54
CA LEU A 909 -16.15 19.77 0.59
C LEU A 909 -16.98 20.35 -0.57
N GLU A 910 -16.58 20.04 -1.81
CA GLU A 910 -17.30 20.48 -3.01
C GLU A 910 -18.74 19.94 -3.02
N GLY A 911 -19.71 20.82 -3.31
CA GLY A 911 -21.13 20.49 -3.33
C GLY A 911 -21.79 20.27 -1.95
N LEU A 912 -21.05 20.42 -0.84
CA LEU A 912 -21.54 20.22 0.52
C LEU A 912 -21.27 21.46 1.40
N PRO A 913 -22.01 22.57 1.21
CA PRO A 913 -21.74 23.83 1.89
C PRO A 913 -21.83 23.69 3.42
N GLY A 914 -20.74 24.00 4.12
CA GLY A 914 -20.66 23.88 5.58
C GLY A 914 -20.21 22.51 6.09
N GLN A 915 -19.80 21.60 5.20
CA GLN A 915 -19.02 20.43 5.58
C GLN A 915 -17.54 20.66 5.30
N LEU A 916 -16.70 20.39 6.30
CA LEU A 916 -15.24 20.52 6.24
C LEU A 916 -14.60 19.15 6.52
N ILE A 917 -13.37 18.94 6.06
CA ILE A 917 -12.61 17.71 6.29
C ILE A 917 -11.16 17.99 6.69
N ALA A 918 -10.59 17.14 7.53
CA ALA A 918 -9.16 16.92 7.68
C ALA A 918 -8.90 15.42 7.83
N ALA A 919 -8.38 14.80 6.75
CA ALA A 919 -8.17 13.35 6.66
C ALA A 919 -7.11 13.02 5.59
N GLY A 920 -6.74 11.74 5.44
CA GLY A 920 -5.79 11.27 4.43
C GLY A 920 -4.34 11.54 4.76
N PHE A 921 -3.92 11.37 6.02
CA PHE A 921 -2.58 11.79 6.47
C PHE A 921 -1.40 10.89 6.07
N THR A 922 -1.60 9.85 5.25
CA THR A 922 -0.53 9.02 4.63
C THR A 922 0.52 8.47 5.60
N GLY A 923 0.13 8.16 6.85
CA GLY A 923 1.06 7.63 7.85
C GLY A 923 1.92 8.68 8.58
N HIS A 924 1.74 9.97 8.28
CA HIS A 924 2.37 11.12 8.95
C HIS A 924 1.38 11.92 9.80
N GLY A 925 0.39 11.22 10.39
CA GLY A 925 -0.76 11.81 11.08
C GLY A 925 -0.40 12.82 12.16
N MET A 926 0.53 12.50 13.07
CA MET A 926 0.70 13.28 14.29
C MET A 926 1.02 14.78 14.12
N PRO A 927 2.00 15.20 13.30
CA PRO A 927 2.25 16.62 13.05
C PRO A 927 1.12 17.28 12.22
N TRP A 928 0.59 16.59 11.21
CA TRP A 928 -0.42 17.14 10.31
C TRP A 928 -1.79 17.27 10.96
N CYS A 929 -2.19 16.32 11.82
CA CYS A 929 -3.48 16.32 12.49
C CYS A 929 -3.68 17.58 13.36
N PHE A 930 -2.66 17.98 14.11
CA PHE A 930 -2.73 19.18 14.96
C PHE A 930 -2.72 20.47 14.13
N ALA A 931 -1.82 20.59 13.15
CA ALA A 931 -1.73 21.79 12.32
C ALA A 931 -2.96 21.98 11.41
N THR A 932 -3.39 20.93 10.70
CA THR A 932 -4.59 20.99 9.82
C THR A 932 -5.88 21.19 10.61
N ALA A 933 -5.92 20.77 11.88
CA ALA A 933 -7.02 21.08 12.77
C ALA A 933 -7.18 22.59 13.03
N GLU A 934 -6.09 23.35 13.15
CA GLU A 934 -6.13 24.81 13.27
C GLU A 934 -6.77 25.45 12.03
N VAL A 935 -6.38 24.99 10.85
CA VAL A 935 -6.90 25.45 9.55
C VAL A 935 -8.41 25.24 9.46
N VAL A 936 -8.87 24.01 9.73
CA VAL A 936 -10.29 23.66 9.66
C VAL A 936 -11.10 24.37 10.76
N ALA A 937 -10.53 24.56 11.95
CA ALA A 937 -11.16 25.36 13.01
C ALA A 937 -11.34 26.83 12.58
N GLY A 938 -10.33 27.42 11.95
CA GLY A 938 -10.39 28.78 11.40
C GLY A 938 -11.47 28.93 10.33
N MET A 939 -11.57 27.96 9.40
CA MET A 939 -12.63 27.96 8.38
C MET A 939 -14.03 27.81 8.97
N ALA A 940 -14.18 26.97 10.00
CA ALA A 940 -15.46 26.80 10.70
C ALA A 940 -15.89 28.10 11.38
N ILE A 941 -14.97 28.82 12.04
CA ILE A 941 -15.26 30.12 12.67
C ILE A 941 -15.62 31.16 11.62
N ALA A 942 -14.81 31.30 10.57
CA ALA A 942 -15.07 32.22 9.46
C ALA A 942 -16.48 32.04 8.88
N ARG A 943 -16.91 30.79 8.70
CA ARG A 943 -18.28 30.47 8.26
C ARG A 943 -19.34 30.90 9.28
N LEU A 944 -19.11 30.66 10.58
CA LEU A 944 -20.07 31.00 11.64
C LEU A 944 -20.16 32.51 11.93
N THR A 945 -19.10 33.26 11.64
CA THR A 945 -19.02 34.72 11.88
C THR A 945 -19.27 35.54 10.62
N GLY A 946 -19.26 34.91 9.44
CA GLY A 946 -19.36 35.60 8.15
C GLY A 946 -18.10 36.37 7.75
N VAL A 947 -16.98 36.13 8.44
CA VAL A 947 -15.68 36.73 8.13
C VAL A 947 -14.97 35.89 7.06
N GLU A 948 -14.21 36.55 6.18
CA GLU A 948 -13.40 35.85 5.19
C GLU A 948 -12.22 35.13 5.88
N TRP A 949 -12.10 33.81 5.67
CA TRP A 949 -10.95 33.04 6.14
C TRP A 949 -9.71 33.34 5.30
N LYS A 950 -8.57 33.51 5.95
CA LYS A 950 -7.27 33.69 5.30
C LYS A 950 -6.37 32.50 5.58
N ALA A 951 -5.76 31.95 4.53
CA ALA A 951 -4.80 30.87 4.66
C ALA A 951 -3.57 31.34 5.47
N PRO A 952 -3.15 30.57 6.50
CA PRO A 952 -1.88 30.83 7.17
C PRO A 952 -0.71 30.71 6.18
N GLU A 953 0.32 31.56 6.34
CA GLU A 953 1.51 31.55 5.46
C GLU A 953 2.25 30.20 5.43
N TRP A 954 2.07 29.38 6.46
CA TRP A 954 2.67 28.06 6.56
C TRP A 954 1.92 26.97 5.79
N LEU A 955 0.66 27.19 5.43
CA LEU A 955 -0.21 26.17 4.84
C LEU A 955 0.04 26.06 3.33
N PRO A 956 0.49 24.90 2.81
CA PRO A 956 0.63 24.72 1.38
C PRO A 956 -0.74 24.75 0.69
N GLU A 957 -0.86 25.51 -0.41
CA GLU A 957 -2.14 25.67 -1.11
C GLU A 957 -2.69 24.33 -1.61
N HIS A 958 -1.83 23.39 -1.99
CA HIS A 958 -2.21 22.08 -2.50
C HIS A 958 -2.77 21.12 -1.44
N TYR A 959 -2.72 21.47 -0.15
CA TYR A 959 -3.42 20.72 0.90
C TYR A 959 -4.93 21.01 0.90
N LEU A 960 -5.31 22.15 0.29
CA LEU A 960 -6.70 22.59 0.27
C LEU A 960 -7.51 21.81 -0.76
N THR A 961 -8.65 21.28 -0.32
CA THR A 961 -9.73 20.73 -1.16
C THR A 961 -10.20 21.67 -2.27
N THR A 962 -9.99 22.97 -2.14
CA THR A 962 -10.31 23.98 -3.16
C THR A 962 -9.20 24.18 -4.20
N TRP A 963 -8.02 23.60 -3.99
CA TRP A 963 -6.91 23.68 -4.92
C TRP A 963 -7.26 22.96 -6.22
N LYS A 964 -7.10 23.67 -7.35
CA LYS A 964 -7.31 23.10 -8.68
C LYS A 964 -5.93 22.98 -9.33
N HIS A 965 -5.47 21.73 -9.47
CA HIS A 965 -4.21 21.35 -10.10
C HIS A 965 -4.07 21.82 -11.56
#